data_AF-A0A353MGZ0-F1
#
_entry.id   AF-A0A353MGZ0-F1
#
_cell.length_a   1.000
_cell.length_b   1.000
_cell.length_c   1.000
_cell.angle_alpha   90.00
_cell.angle_beta   90.00
_cell.angle_gamma   90.00
#
_symmetry.space_group_name_H-M   'P 1'
#
loop_
_entity.id
_entity.type
_entity.pdbx_description
1 polymer ?
#
loop_
_entity_poly.entity_id
_entity_poly.type
_entity_poly.pdbx_seq_one_letter_code
_entity_poly.pdbx_strand_id
1 'polypeptide(L)'
;MTGKMKTMDGNTAAAYVAYAMSETAAIYPITPSSTMGEVADEWAAEGRKNIFSQVLNIRELQSEAGAAGSVHGSLVAGALTTTFTASQGLLLMLPNMYKIAGELLPGVFHVSARALATHALSIFGDHQDVMAARPTGFALLCSSSVQECMDLALVAHLAALEGSVPFLHFFDGFRTSHEVQKIEVIEYQDMAALLNREKLARFRAKAMNPEHPELRGTAQNPDIYFQGRERSNPYYLALPSIVSASMEQVGKLTGRRYRLFDYVGHPEAERVIVTMGSSCETVEEVVSHLNASGEKVGLVKVRLYRPFDANALLAAIPASARKVTVLDRTKEPGALGEPLYLDICTAYIERGGEMPELFGGRYGLGSKEFRPVHVKSVLDNMNGSPGKRHFTVGINDDVTDSSLPVQGTLSTTPEGTIQCRFWGMGADGTVGANKAAIKIIGDNTDLYVQAYFSYDSKKSGGITVSHLRFGKSPIQSTYLVDAADFISCQKAPYVQVYDVLEGIKEGGTFLLNSPWNSVEDLEANLPATMRRSIAEKRIKFYNVDAISIATAAGLGGRINMIMQTAFFKLSGVLPFEQAVALLKDSIRTEYGRKGDKIVEMNLGAVDLAVQNLVEIHYPDSWNQASDQRGLDFRLGQQMPDYMGKVIFPILRQKGDDLPVSAFAPDGVFPFSTARYEKRGVAINVPEWIKENCIQCNQCSFICPHATIRPFLATGEEMAAAPQSYQTIPAAAKEIKGHNFRIQVYPLDCMGCGNCADICPAKVSALVMKPIDTQAALQEQNRKFAETLAPKGHLMKRTTVIGSQFQEPMLEFSGACSGCGETPYARIVTQLFGERMMIANATGCTSIWGASAPVSPYCANSEGHGPAWNNSLFEDAAEFGYGYHMAISQRRNLLADQVREALSGAVSGELREALSLWLEGMNNPEQSRLQGDRLKALLPQGGDSPRLKEIAAAADLFTKKSIWIYGGDGWAYDIGFGGLDHVLAMGEDVNLLVMDTELYSNTGGQCSKGTQLGAIAKFAAAGKRTAKKDLGRMAMTYGYVYVASVAIGADKNQTIKAIAEAEAYPGPSLIIAYSTCINQGLRKGMGKSIEESQLAVKSGYWPLYRYNPLLKLEHKNPFILESKKPDGSLQAFLTGEVRYSALEKLNPEVSRQLRAQMEHEAMERFRILREMADFQPSKGDVPREGGRAHEHVPAAAGAVEEPAPVCVSATSDPRYSRPTRPEDECDDGRAGIDKELEK
;
A
#
# COMPACT_ATOMS: atom_id res chain seq x y z
N MET A 1 33.87 26.83 -6.50
CA MET A 1 34.06 26.03 -5.28
C MET A 1 33.50 24.66 -5.58
N THR A 2 34.19 23.57 -5.28
CA THR A 2 33.64 22.21 -5.44
C THR A 2 32.61 22.00 -4.33
N GLY A 3 31.33 21.83 -4.66
CA GLY A 3 30.28 21.63 -3.66
C GLY A 3 30.37 20.29 -2.95
N LYS A 4 29.52 20.10 -1.94
CA LYS A 4 29.58 18.94 -1.04
C LYS A 4 28.85 17.74 -1.64
N MET A 5 29.57 16.66 -1.88
CA MET A 5 28.97 15.41 -2.36
C MET A 5 28.28 14.66 -1.22
N LYS A 6 27.10 14.08 -1.49
CA LYS A 6 26.40 13.17 -0.59
C LYS A 6 25.65 12.10 -1.38
N THR A 7 25.53 10.93 -0.77
CA THR A 7 24.75 9.82 -1.32
C THR A 7 23.33 9.85 -0.72
N MET A 8 22.31 10.12 -1.54
CA MET A 8 20.91 10.19 -1.10
C MET A 8 19.94 9.84 -2.23
N ASP A 9 18.65 9.66 -1.90
CA ASP A 9 17.60 9.43 -2.89
C ASP A 9 16.89 10.74 -3.32
N GLY A 10 16.08 10.66 -4.39
CA GLY A 10 15.34 11.81 -4.91
C GLY A 10 14.40 12.46 -3.90
N ASN A 11 13.74 11.64 -3.06
CA ASN A 11 12.91 12.13 -1.97
C ASN A 11 13.72 12.99 -0.98
N THR A 12 14.85 12.47 -0.51
CA THR A 12 15.72 13.17 0.45
C THR A 12 16.29 14.44 -0.17
N ALA A 13 16.66 14.43 -1.45
CA ALA A 13 17.14 15.59 -2.17
C ALA A 13 16.08 16.71 -2.25
N ALA A 14 14.84 16.37 -2.63
CA ALA A 14 13.74 17.33 -2.67
C ALA A 14 13.37 17.84 -1.27
N ALA A 15 13.27 16.96 -0.28
CA ALA A 15 12.97 17.32 1.11
C ALA A 15 14.04 18.23 1.71
N TYR A 16 15.32 18.01 1.37
CA TYR A 16 16.43 18.83 1.84
C TYR A 16 16.25 20.30 1.47
N VAL A 17 15.84 20.58 0.23
CA VAL A 17 15.54 21.94 -0.26
C VAL A 17 14.22 22.45 0.32
N ALA A 18 13.17 21.63 0.30
CA ALA A 18 11.86 22.01 0.82
C ALA A 18 11.93 22.46 2.29
N TYR A 19 12.70 21.74 3.11
CA TYR A 19 12.97 22.10 4.50
C TYR A 19 13.69 23.44 4.62
N ALA A 20 14.67 23.70 3.75
CA ALA A 20 15.43 24.95 3.76
C ALA A 20 14.56 26.17 3.45
N MET A 21 13.70 26.04 2.45
CA MET A 21 12.96 27.16 1.84
C MET A 21 11.58 27.42 2.47
N SER A 22 11.10 26.51 3.32
CA SER A 22 9.76 26.59 3.92
C SER A 22 9.79 26.90 5.41
N GLU A 23 8.74 27.57 5.89
CA GLU A 23 8.50 27.81 7.31
C GLU A 23 7.55 26.79 7.90
N THR A 24 6.57 26.35 7.12
CA THR A 24 5.57 25.36 7.53
C THR A 24 5.43 24.25 6.49
N ALA A 25 5.00 23.07 6.95
CA ALA A 25 4.66 21.94 6.09
C ALA A 25 3.41 21.24 6.63
N ALA A 26 2.38 21.12 5.79
CA ALA A 26 1.18 20.35 6.09
C ALA A 26 1.21 19.06 5.26
N ILE A 27 1.20 17.90 5.90
CA ILE A 27 1.54 16.63 5.26
C ILE A 27 0.53 15.52 5.57
N TYR A 28 0.54 14.49 4.72
CA TYR A 28 -0.13 13.22 4.94
C TYR A 28 0.66 12.11 4.23
N PRO A 29 0.78 10.89 4.79
CA PRO A 29 1.63 9.86 4.20
C PRO A 29 0.96 9.13 3.04
N ILE A 30 1.62 9.16 1.88
CA ILE A 30 1.28 8.32 0.73
C ILE A 30 2.55 7.89 -0.02
N THR A 31 2.72 6.57 -0.20
CA THR A 31 3.83 6.01 -0.99
C THR A 31 3.78 6.52 -2.43
N PRO A 32 4.91 6.88 -3.08
CA PRO A 32 6.29 6.88 -2.57
C PRO A 32 6.76 8.22 -1.95
N SER A 33 5.86 9.16 -1.66
CA SER A 33 6.22 10.51 -1.18
C SER A 33 6.49 10.59 0.32
N SER A 34 6.01 9.61 1.11
CA SER A 34 6.06 9.63 2.59
C SER A 34 7.45 9.95 3.15
N THR A 35 8.52 9.41 2.55
CA THR A 35 9.91 9.65 2.98
C THR A 35 10.23 11.13 3.11
N MET A 36 9.71 12.00 2.23
CA MET A 36 9.98 13.44 2.28
C MET A 36 9.45 14.07 3.56
N GLY A 37 8.20 13.77 3.93
CA GLY A 37 7.62 14.23 5.19
C GLY A 37 8.37 13.66 6.38
N GLU A 38 8.75 12.37 6.31
CA GLU A 38 9.40 11.67 7.43
C GLU A 38 10.76 12.27 7.77
N VAL A 39 11.63 12.46 6.77
CA VAL A 39 12.94 13.06 7.00
C VAL A 39 12.84 14.53 7.42
N ALA A 40 11.83 15.25 6.93
CA ALA A 40 11.56 16.62 7.37
C ALA A 40 11.13 16.68 8.85
N ASP A 41 10.28 15.76 9.32
CA ASP A 41 9.91 15.63 10.74
C ASP A 41 11.11 15.24 11.61
N GLU A 42 11.92 14.29 11.15
CA GLU A 42 13.15 13.89 11.84
C GLU A 42 14.11 15.08 11.99
N TRP A 43 14.37 15.85 10.93
CA TRP A 43 15.23 17.04 11.00
C TRP A 43 14.64 18.14 11.88
N ALA A 44 13.31 18.28 11.92
CA ALA A 44 12.65 19.21 12.84
C ALA A 44 12.83 18.78 14.30
N ALA A 45 12.69 17.49 14.60
CA ALA A 45 12.93 16.93 15.93
C ALA A 45 14.41 17.07 16.37
N GLU A 46 15.36 17.01 15.43
CA GLU A 46 16.78 17.27 15.65
C GLU A 46 17.11 18.76 15.83
N GLY A 47 16.15 19.67 15.62
CA GLY A 47 16.34 21.11 15.76
C GLY A 47 17.06 21.76 14.58
N ARG A 48 17.11 21.11 13.40
CA ARG A 48 17.65 21.71 12.18
C ARG A 48 16.96 23.04 11.90
N LYS A 49 17.71 24.01 11.40
CA LYS A 49 17.19 25.33 11.04
C LYS A 49 17.05 25.46 9.53
N ASN A 50 15.96 26.10 9.09
CA ASN A 50 15.76 26.56 7.72
C ASN A 50 16.52 27.88 7.47
N ILE A 51 16.39 28.48 6.28
CA ILE A 51 17.07 29.73 5.93
C ILE A 51 16.60 30.94 6.75
N PHE A 52 15.48 30.82 7.47
CA PHE A 52 14.92 31.83 8.39
C PHE A 52 15.40 31.63 9.84
N SER A 53 16.36 30.74 10.06
CA SER A 53 16.88 30.38 11.39
C SER A 53 15.81 29.78 12.32
N GLN A 54 14.76 29.18 11.77
CA GLN A 54 13.67 28.52 12.50
C GLN A 54 13.62 27.03 12.21
N VAL A 55 13.05 26.27 13.13
CA VAL A 55 12.72 24.85 12.86
C VAL A 55 11.46 24.81 12.02
N LEU A 56 11.43 23.95 10.99
CA LEU A 56 10.23 23.75 10.17
C LEU A 56 9.03 23.36 11.04
N ASN A 57 7.92 24.09 10.92
CA ASN A 57 6.68 23.73 11.59
C ASN A 57 5.89 22.71 10.74
N ILE A 58 6.16 21.43 10.97
CA ILE A 58 5.54 20.32 10.23
C ILE A 58 4.37 19.70 11.00
N ARG A 59 3.24 19.48 10.33
CA ARG A 59 2.03 18.89 10.92
C ARG A 59 1.41 17.84 9.99
N GLU A 60 1.06 16.70 10.56
CA GLU A 60 0.23 15.68 9.92
C GLU A 60 -1.25 16.04 10.05
N LEU A 61 -2.00 15.85 8.96
CA LEU A 61 -3.45 16.08 8.88
C LEU A 61 -4.20 14.74 8.76
N GLN A 62 -5.53 14.77 8.69
CA GLN A 62 -6.36 13.57 8.57
C GLN A 62 -6.38 12.97 7.16
N SER A 63 -6.03 13.77 6.14
CA SER A 63 -5.97 13.39 4.73
C SER A 63 -5.22 14.46 3.95
N GLU A 64 -4.86 14.16 2.70
CA GLU A 64 -4.27 15.13 1.77
C GLU A 64 -5.21 16.32 1.48
N ALA A 65 -6.53 16.12 1.50
CA ALA A 65 -7.48 17.22 1.38
C ALA A 65 -7.34 18.22 2.55
N GLY A 66 -7.20 17.71 3.78
CA GLY A 66 -6.94 18.52 4.98
C GLY A 66 -5.57 19.20 4.94
N ALA A 67 -4.54 18.48 4.44
CA ALA A 67 -3.22 19.06 4.23
C ALA A 67 -3.27 20.22 3.22
N ALA A 68 -3.94 20.05 2.07
CA ALA A 68 -4.06 21.10 1.06
C ALA A 68 -4.79 22.35 1.57
N GLY A 69 -5.88 22.18 2.34
CA GLY A 69 -6.56 23.30 2.99
C GLY A 69 -5.68 24.01 4.03
N SER A 70 -4.85 23.25 4.76
CA SER A 70 -3.88 23.81 5.71
C SER A 70 -2.74 24.56 5.00
N VAL A 71 -2.27 24.05 3.86
CA VAL A 71 -1.31 24.77 3.00
C VAL A 71 -1.92 26.09 2.52
N HIS A 72 -3.16 26.06 2.02
CA HIS A 72 -3.88 27.26 1.59
C HIS A 72 -3.97 28.29 2.72
N GLY A 73 -4.49 27.90 3.90
CA GLY A 73 -4.61 28.79 5.04
C GLY A 73 -3.28 29.37 5.52
N SER A 74 -2.21 28.56 5.54
CA SER A 74 -0.87 29.00 5.94
C SER A 74 -0.26 30.03 4.98
N LEU A 75 -0.41 29.81 3.66
CA LEU A 75 0.04 30.77 2.64
C LEU A 75 -0.76 32.07 2.69
N VAL A 76 -2.07 31.99 2.89
CA VAL A 76 -2.97 33.16 3.06
C VAL A 76 -2.55 34.00 4.28
N ALA A 77 -2.18 33.35 5.38
CA ALA A 77 -1.64 33.97 6.58
C ALA A 77 -0.18 34.43 6.44
N GLY A 78 0.40 34.28 5.25
CA GLY A 78 1.70 34.83 4.90
C GLY A 78 2.88 33.94 5.24
N ALA A 79 2.74 32.64 5.51
CA ALA A 79 3.88 31.75 5.73
C ALA A 79 4.24 30.94 4.46
N LEU A 80 5.53 30.87 4.12
CA LEU A 80 5.98 30.01 3.01
C LEU A 80 5.78 28.54 3.39
N THR A 81 4.97 27.85 2.59
CA THR A 81 4.43 26.55 2.95
C THR A 81 4.60 25.52 1.84
N THR A 82 4.99 24.31 2.22
CA THR A 82 5.16 23.17 1.32
C THR A 82 4.32 21.96 1.75
N THR A 83 4.20 20.99 0.85
CA THR A 83 3.62 19.67 1.13
C THR A 83 4.27 18.59 0.24
N PHE A 84 4.06 17.34 0.60
CA PHE A 84 4.57 16.15 -0.09
C PHE A 84 3.40 15.22 -0.38
N THR A 85 3.21 14.80 -1.63
CA THR A 85 2.07 13.94 -2.01
C THR A 85 2.35 13.13 -3.28
N ALA A 86 1.42 12.26 -3.67
CA ALA A 86 1.43 11.48 -4.91
C ALA A 86 0.02 10.92 -5.21
N SER A 87 -0.26 10.52 -6.46
CA SER A 87 -1.41 9.68 -6.83
C SER A 87 -2.76 10.19 -6.28
N GLN A 88 -3.51 9.32 -5.59
CA GLN A 88 -4.78 9.61 -4.95
C GLN A 88 -4.70 10.83 -4.04
N GLY A 89 -3.59 10.96 -3.32
CA GLY A 89 -3.35 12.09 -2.43
C GLY A 89 -3.34 13.42 -3.19
N LEU A 90 -2.72 13.47 -4.37
CA LEU A 90 -2.74 14.67 -5.22
C LEU A 90 -4.16 14.97 -5.74
N LEU A 91 -4.95 13.95 -6.08
CA LEU A 91 -6.35 14.14 -6.49
C LEU A 91 -7.19 14.84 -5.40
N LEU A 92 -6.98 14.46 -4.14
CA LEU A 92 -7.63 15.08 -2.99
C LEU A 92 -7.20 16.54 -2.75
N MET A 93 -6.05 16.96 -3.29
CA MET A 93 -5.58 18.34 -3.20
C MET A 93 -6.10 19.26 -4.31
N LEU A 94 -6.60 18.72 -5.43
CA LEU A 94 -7.01 19.49 -6.61
C LEU A 94 -7.94 20.67 -6.30
N PRO A 95 -9.00 20.54 -5.46
CA PRO A 95 -9.88 21.67 -5.16
C PRO A 95 -9.14 22.86 -4.54
N ASN A 96 -8.22 22.60 -3.62
CA ASN A 96 -7.40 23.65 -3.00
C ASN A 96 -6.30 24.17 -3.93
N MET A 97 -5.80 23.36 -4.87
CA MET A 97 -4.85 23.86 -5.87
C MET A 97 -5.46 24.98 -6.73
N TYR A 98 -6.72 24.86 -7.15
CA TYR A 98 -7.42 25.97 -7.83
C TYR A 98 -7.47 27.24 -6.99
N LYS A 99 -7.70 27.11 -5.68
CA LYS A 99 -7.75 28.24 -4.74
C LYS A 99 -6.38 28.88 -4.53
N ILE A 100 -5.34 28.07 -4.29
CA ILE A 100 -3.96 28.55 -4.07
C ILE A 100 -3.44 29.27 -5.33
N ALA A 101 -3.69 28.74 -6.52
CA ALA A 101 -3.32 29.38 -7.78
C ALA A 101 -4.16 30.63 -8.08
N GLY A 102 -5.48 30.56 -7.88
CA GLY A 102 -6.39 31.69 -8.09
C GLY A 102 -6.11 32.88 -7.19
N GLU A 103 -5.55 32.65 -6.00
CA GLU A 103 -5.14 33.68 -5.05
C GLU A 103 -3.65 34.09 -5.19
N LEU A 104 -2.93 33.56 -6.21
CA LEU A 104 -1.54 33.89 -6.53
C LEU A 104 -0.58 33.72 -5.33
N LEU A 105 -0.65 32.54 -4.69
CA LEU A 105 0.11 32.23 -3.49
C LEU A 105 1.38 31.40 -3.82
N PRO A 106 2.56 31.73 -3.27
CA PRO A 106 3.83 31.11 -3.61
C PRO A 106 4.06 29.76 -2.88
N GLY A 107 3.10 28.83 -2.97
CA GLY A 107 3.22 27.48 -2.43
C GLY A 107 4.00 26.54 -3.34
N VAL A 108 4.70 25.55 -2.76
CA VAL A 108 5.42 24.51 -3.53
C VAL A 108 5.02 23.11 -3.06
N PHE A 109 4.46 22.32 -3.98
CA PHE A 109 4.10 20.93 -3.77
C PHE A 109 5.19 20.06 -4.39
N HIS A 110 5.78 19.16 -3.60
CA HIS A 110 6.74 18.19 -4.12
C HIS A 110 6.05 16.83 -4.30
N VAL A 111 6.01 16.34 -5.54
CA VAL A 111 5.23 15.17 -5.92
C VAL A 111 6.13 14.07 -6.47
N SER A 112 6.12 12.90 -5.82
CA SER A 112 6.74 11.70 -6.39
C SER A 112 5.70 11.03 -7.31
N ALA A 113 5.65 11.44 -8.58
CA ALA A 113 4.59 11.14 -9.53
C ALA A 113 4.29 9.63 -9.61
N ARG A 114 3.02 9.26 -9.43
CA ARG A 114 2.56 7.88 -9.22
C ARG A 114 1.25 7.62 -9.97
N ALA A 115 1.13 6.39 -10.45
CA ALA A 115 -0.08 5.85 -11.05
C ALA A 115 -1.35 6.08 -10.22
N LEU A 116 -2.47 6.37 -10.90
CA LEU A 116 -3.80 6.39 -10.30
C LEU A 116 -4.38 4.97 -10.22
N ALA A 117 -5.17 4.70 -9.18
CA ALA A 117 -5.98 3.50 -9.08
C ALA A 117 -7.11 3.55 -10.13
N THR A 118 -7.09 2.59 -11.06
CA THR A 118 -8.08 2.49 -12.15
C THR A 118 -8.74 1.10 -12.12
N HIS A 119 -8.31 0.18 -13.00
CA HIS A 119 -8.65 -1.25 -12.91
C HIS A 119 -7.96 -1.94 -11.71
N ALA A 120 -6.85 -1.37 -11.24
CA ALA A 120 -6.10 -1.81 -10.09
C ALA A 120 -5.34 -0.64 -9.46
N LEU A 121 -5.01 -0.77 -8.17
CA LEU A 121 -4.08 0.13 -7.48
C LEU A 121 -2.65 -0.14 -7.95
N SER A 122 -1.87 0.92 -8.18
CA SER A 122 -0.41 0.83 -8.30
C SER A 122 0.27 1.85 -7.41
N ILE A 123 1.30 1.42 -6.67
CA ILE A 123 2.16 2.32 -5.88
C ILE A 123 3.27 2.96 -6.73
N PHE A 124 3.41 2.50 -7.97
CA PHE A 124 4.57 2.76 -8.82
C PHE A 124 4.42 3.99 -9.70
N GLY A 125 5.54 4.47 -10.25
CA GLY A 125 5.67 5.77 -10.86
C GLY A 125 5.21 5.86 -12.31
N ASP A 126 4.32 6.82 -12.56
CA ASP A 126 4.00 7.40 -13.86
C ASP A 126 3.40 8.80 -13.64
N HIS A 127 2.96 9.49 -14.69
CA HIS A 127 2.51 10.89 -14.60
C HIS A 127 0.99 11.06 -14.56
N GLN A 128 0.20 10.00 -14.36
CA GLN A 128 -1.27 10.10 -14.36
C GLN A 128 -1.80 11.14 -13.35
N ASP A 129 -1.19 11.20 -12.18
CA ASP A 129 -1.56 12.14 -11.11
C ASP A 129 -1.22 13.59 -11.45
N VAL A 130 0.00 13.86 -11.89
CA VAL A 130 0.44 15.21 -12.30
C VAL A 130 -0.36 15.70 -13.50
N MET A 131 -0.68 14.81 -14.45
CA MET A 131 -1.50 15.16 -15.61
C MET A 131 -2.96 15.46 -15.23
N ALA A 132 -3.48 14.86 -14.16
CA ALA A 132 -4.80 15.25 -13.60
C ALA A 132 -4.78 16.66 -12.98
N ALA A 133 -3.62 17.13 -12.51
CA ALA A 133 -3.45 18.45 -11.91
C ALA A 133 -3.16 19.59 -12.91
N ARG A 134 -2.92 19.28 -14.20
CA ARG A 134 -2.58 20.28 -15.23
C ARG A 134 -3.56 21.47 -15.40
N PRO A 135 -4.89 21.36 -15.16
CA PRO A 135 -5.79 22.50 -15.33
C PRO A 135 -5.89 23.42 -14.10
N THR A 136 -5.26 23.06 -12.97
CA THR A 136 -5.42 23.77 -11.68
C THR A 136 -4.86 25.19 -11.66
N GLY A 137 -3.98 25.52 -12.61
CA GLY A 137 -3.23 26.78 -12.63
C GLY A 137 -1.89 26.72 -11.86
N PHE A 138 -1.47 25.56 -11.35
CA PHE A 138 -0.10 25.40 -10.85
C PHE A 138 0.91 25.39 -12.01
N ALA A 139 2.11 25.92 -11.76
CA ALA A 139 3.26 25.65 -12.61
C ALA A 139 3.74 24.21 -12.37
N LEU A 140 4.08 23.49 -13.44
CA LEU A 140 4.50 22.09 -13.37
C LEU A 140 5.97 21.99 -13.81
N LEU A 141 6.86 21.64 -12.87
CA LEU A 141 8.31 21.57 -13.09
C LEU A 141 8.82 20.15 -12.80
N CYS A 142 9.43 19.51 -13.79
CA CYS A 142 9.88 18.13 -13.75
C CYS A 142 11.39 18.00 -13.57
N SER A 143 11.82 17.07 -12.70
CA SER A 143 13.21 16.59 -12.60
C SER A 143 13.37 15.20 -13.19
N SER A 144 14.44 14.96 -13.97
CA SER A 144 14.74 13.63 -14.56
C SER A 144 15.70 12.76 -13.75
N SER A 145 16.36 13.30 -12.73
CA SER A 145 17.33 12.56 -11.91
C SER A 145 17.33 13.02 -10.45
N VAL A 146 18.04 12.29 -9.59
CA VAL A 146 18.22 12.64 -8.17
C VAL A 146 18.93 13.99 -8.03
N GLN A 147 19.93 14.27 -8.86
CA GLN A 147 20.62 15.56 -8.88
C GLN A 147 19.65 16.69 -9.29
N GLU A 148 18.83 16.46 -10.31
CA GLU A 148 17.82 17.44 -10.71
C GLU A 148 16.73 17.65 -9.65
N CYS A 149 16.44 16.67 -8.79
CA CYS A 149 15.54 16.87 -7.65
C CYS A 149 16.09 17.90 -6.65
N MET A 150 17.41 17.98 -6.46
CA MET A 150 18.05 19.02 -5.64
C MET A 150 17.96 20.39 -6.34
N ASP A 151 18.33 20.45 -7.62
CA ASP A 151 18.48 21.72 -8.30
C ASP A 151 17.13 22.36 -8.66
N LEU A 152 16.19 21.59 -9.21
CA LEU A 152 14.90 22.11 -9.66
C LEU A 152 13.88 22.28 -8.52
N ALA A 153 14.07 21.60 -7.39
CA ALA A 153 13.34 21.97 -6.17
C ALA A 153 13.69 23.40 -5.75
N LEU A 154 14.97 23.79 -5.82
CA LEU A 154 15.39 25.15 -5.48
C LEU A 154 14.83 26.16 -6.49
N VAL A 155 14.88 25.84 -7.79
CA VAL A 155 14.25 26.66 -8.84
C VAL A 155 12.76 26.86 -8.56
N ALA A 156 12.02 25.80 -8.20
CA ALA A 156 10.59 25.89 -7.90
C ALA A 156 10.30 26.87 -6.75
N HIS A 157 11.05 26.79 -5.65
CA HIS A 157 10.87 27.70 -4.49
C HIS A 157 11.21 29.16 -4.82
N LEU A 158 12.31 29.39 -5.54
CA LEU A 158 12.70 30.75 -5.95
C LEU A 158 11.67 31.34 -6.93
N ALA A 159 11.27 30.57 -7.95
CA ALA A 159 10.34 31.02 -8.97
C ALA A 159 8.92 31.21 -8.43
N ALA A 160 8.46 30.37 -7.49
CA ALA A 160 7.16 30.53 -6.85
C ALA A 160 7.04 31.87 -6.13
N LEU A 161 8.07 32.25 -5.36
CA LEU A 161 8.12 33.52 -4.65
C LEU A 161 8.22 34.71 -5.61
N GLU A 162 9.09 34.62 -6.62
CA GLU A 162 9.32 35.69 -7.59
C GLU A 162 8.06 35.94 -8.46
N GLY A 163 7.42 34.86 -8.91
CA GLY A 163 6.26 34.89 -9.79
C GLY A 163 4.90 35.00 -9.09
N SER A 164 4.82 34.73 -7.79
CA SER A 164 3.53 34.60 -7.07
C SER A 164 2.58 33.58 -7.70
N VAL A 165 3.13 32.54 -8.34
CA VAL A 165 2.37 31.41 -8.90
C VAL A 165 2.86 30.15 -8.19
N PRO A 166 1.97 29.28 -7.68
CA PRO A 166 2.38 28.08 -6.99
C PRO A 166 2.99 27.06 -7.94
N PHE A 167 3.92 26.25 -7.43
CA PHE A 167 4.62 25.21 -8.18
C PHE A 167 4.25 23.81 -7.68
N LEU A 168 4.08 22.89 -8.63
CA LEU A 168 4.17 21.46 -8.42
C LEU A 168 5.49 21.02 -9.03
N HIS A 169 6.46 20.73 -8.18
CA HIS A 169 7.73 20.12 -8.55
C HIS A 169 7.61 18.61 -8.46
N PHE A 170 7.80 17.90 -9.57
CA PHE A 170 7.63 16.46 -9.61
C PHE A 170 8.81 15.70 -10.20
N PHE A 171 8.88 14.44 -9.82
CA PHE A 171 9.87 13.46 -10.26
C PHE A 171 9.28 12.05 -10.12
N ASP A 172 9.80 11.11 -10.90
CA ASP A 172 9.14 9.81 -11.06
C ASP A 172 9.17 8.98 -9.78
N GLY A 173 7.98 8.53 -9.34
CA GLY A 173 7.78 7.66 -8.19
C GLY A 173 8.56 6.35 -8.34
N PHE A 174 9.19 5.93 -7.25
CA PHE A 174 10.25 4.91 -7.19
C PHE A 174 11.49 5.19 -8.06
N ARG A 175 11.33 5.31 -9.38
CA ARG A 175 12.41 5.37 -10.37
C ARG A 175 13.41 6.50 -10.12
N THR A 176 12.94 7.62 -9.58
CA THR A 176 13.80 8.73 -9.12
C THR A 176 13.69 8.91 -7.60
N SER A 177 12.47 8.91 -7.05
CA SER A 177 12.23 9.17 -5.62
C SER A 177 12.98 8.22 -4.67
N HIS A 178 13.21 6.96 -5.07
CA HIS A 178 13.85 5.91 -4.28
C HIS A 178 15.18 5.42 -4.90
N GLU A 179 15.57 5.97 -6.05
CA GLU A 179 16.91 5.72 -6.58
C GLU A 179 17.91 6.49 -5.74
N VAL A 180 18.92 5.80 -5.21
CA VAL A 180 20.00 6.41 -4.45
C VAL A 180 21.12 6.77 -5.42
N GLN A 181 21.56 8.02 -5.42
CA GLN A 181 22.71 8.49 -6.19
C GLN A 181 23.66 9.32 -5.32
N LYS A 182 24.93 9.37 -5.73
CA LYS A 182 25.88 10.37 -5.23
C LYS A 182 25.68 11.68 -6.00
N ILE A 183 25.24 12.71 -5.30
CA ILE A 183 24.90 14.03 -5.85
C ILE A 183 25.71 15.14 -5.18
N GLU A 184 25.80 16.29 -5.83
CA GLU A 184 26.28 17.54 -5.24
C GLU A 184 25.11 18.28 -4.59
N VAL A 185 25.27 18.61 -3.30
CA VAL A 185 24.26 19.31 -2.49
C VAL A 185 24.54 20.80 -2.44
N ILE A 186 23.49 21.61 -2.55
CA ILE A 186 23.54 23.06 -2.38
C ILE A 186 23.40 23.35 -0.88
N GLU A 187 24.28 24.14 -0.25
CA GLU A 187 24.14 24.43 1.19
C GLU A 187 23.05 25.48 1.45
N TYR A 188 22.38 25.44 2.62
CA TYR A 188 21.26 26.34 2.94
C TYR A 188 21.64 27.82 2.88
N GLN A 189 22.89 28.16 3.20
CA GLN A 189 23.40 29.53 3.09
C GLN A 189 23.40 30.04 1.64
N ASP A 190 23.69 29.16 0.68
CA ASP A 190 23.72 29.52 -0.73
C ASP A 190 22.31 29.66 -1.28
N MET A 191 21.37 28.83 -0.81
CA MET A 191 19.94 29.01 -1.08
C MET A 191 19.42 30.34 -0.53
N ALA A 192 19.79 30.69 0.70
CA ALA A 192 19.42 31.95 1.35
C ALA A 192 19.95 33.18 0.58
N ALA A 193 21.12 33.06 -0.05
CA ALA A 193 21.72 34.12 -0.85
C ALA A 193 20.96 34.39 -2.17
N LEU A 194 20.22 33.40 -2.68
CA LEU A 194 19.39 33.54 -3.89
C LEU A 194 17.97 34.06 -3.61
N LEU A 195 17.52 34.05 -2.35
CA LEU A 195 16.16 34.44 -1.98
C LEU A 195 15.92 35.95 -2.19
N ASN A 196 14.90 36.30 -2.99
CA ASN A 196 14.47 37.69 -3.15
C ASN A 196 13.73 38.21 -1.92
N ARG A 197 14.43 38.98 -1.07
CA ARG A 197 13.88 39.54 0.18
C ARG A 197 12.76 40.56 -0.04
N GLU A 198 12.76 41.29 -1.15
CA GLU A 198 11.69 42.25 -1.46
C GLU A 198 10.39 41.56 -1.85
N LYS A 199 10.48 40.45 -2.59
CA LYS A 199 9.31 39.61 -2.91
C LYS A 199 8.76 38.93 -1.67
N LEU A 200 9.64 38.43 -0.78
CA LEU A 200 9.22 37.93 0.52
C LEU A 200 8.48 38.99 1.34
N ALA A 201 9.02 40.20 1.45
CA ALA A 201 8.38 41.29 2.17
C ALA A 201 7.00 41.64 1.57
N ARG A 202 6.87 41.65 0.24
CA ARG A 202 5.58 41.87 -0.44
C ARG A 202 4.57 40.75 -0.20
N PHE A 203 5.02 39.49 -0.17
CA PHE A 203 4.17 38.36 0.20
C PHE A 203 3.61 38.53 1.62
N ARG A 204 4.45 38.90 2.59
CA ARG A 204 4.00 39.18 3.97
C ARG A 204 3.06 40.36 4.07
N ALA A 205 3.33 41.45 3.35
CA ALA A 205 2.46 42.63 3.36
C ALA A 205 1.07 42.37 2.77
N LYS A 206 0.92 41.32 1.94
CA LYS A 206 -0.36 40.87 1.35
C LYS A 206 -1.05 39.76 2.17
N ALA A 207 -0.46 39.36 3.29
CA ALA A 207 -1.05 38.33 4.14
C ALA A 207 -2.32 38.85 4.82
N MET A 208 -3.28 37.96 5.07
CA MET A 208 -4.45 38.32 5.87
C MET A 208 -4.01 38.64 7.31
N ASN A 209 -4.34 39.86 7.77
CA ASN A 209 -4.05 40.32 9.12
C ASN A 209 -5.14 41.30 9.59
N PRO A 210 -5.67 41.18 10.82
CA PRO A 210 -6.66 42.12 11.34
C PRO A 210 -6.18 43.58 11.45
N GLU A 211 -4.87 43.85 11.44
CA GLU A 211 -4.30 45.21 11.44
C GLU A 211 -4.38 45.88 10.07
N HIS A 212 -4.56 45.11 8.99
CA HIS A 212 -4.82 45.57 7.63
C HIS A 212 -5.77 44.59 6.91
N PRO A 213 -7.04 44.53 7.37
CA PRO A 213 -7.95 43.47 6.98
C PRO A 213 -8.35 43.58 5.51
N GLU A 214 -8.64 42.44 4.91
CA GLU A 214 -9.10 42.32 3.54
C GLU A 214 -10.14 41.20 3.42
N LEU A 215 -10.87 41.18 2.29
CA LEU A 215 -11.85 40.16 1.95
C LEU A 215 -11.33 39.34 0.76
N ARG A 216 -11.31 38.02 0.89
CA ARG A 216 -10.93 37.08 -0.19
C ARG A 216 -11.86 35.87 -0.23
N GLY A 217 -11.91 35.20 -1.38
CA GLY A 217 -12.80 34.05 -1.57
C GLY A 217 -14.29 34.42 -1.69
N THR A 218 -14.60 35.60 -2.24
CA THR A 218 -15.97 36.06 -2.45
C THR A 218 -16.77 35.15 -3.40
N ALA A 219 -18.08 35.07 -3.21
CA ALA A 219 -18.98 34.58 -4.24
C ALA A 219 -19.17 35.67 -5.31
N GLN A 220 -19.01 35.33 -6.59
CA GLN A 220 -19.12 36.28 -7.69
C GLN A 220 -20.17 35.81 -8.69
N ASN A 221 -20.98 36.75 -9.17
CA ASN A 221 -21.98 36.52 -10.21
C ASN A 221 -21.32 36.54 -11.61
N PRO A 222 -22.08 36.18 -12.67
CA PRO A 222 -21.56 36.17 -14.04
C PRO A 222 -21.06 37.54 -14.55
N ASP A 223 -21.50 38.63 -13.95
CA ASP A 223 -21.17 40.00 -14.31
C ASP A 223 -19.68 40.36 -14.10
N ILE A 224 -18.98 39.71 -13.15
CA ILE A 224 -17.58 40.03 -12.81
C ILE A 224 -16.65 38.81 -12.73
N TYR A 225 -17.18 37.58 -12.63
CA TYR A 225 -16.35 36.39 -12.43
C TYR A 225 -15.32 36.20 -13.56
N PHE A 226 -15.74 36.37 -14.82
CA PHE A 226 -14.85 36.15 -15.96
C PHE A 226 -13.70 37.17 -15.97
N GLN A 227 -14.00 38.45 -15.75
CA GLN A 227 -12.99 39.51 -15.67
C GLN A 227 -12.03 39.30 -14.50
N GLY A 228 -12.56 38.86 -13.34
CA GLY A 228 -11.75 38.49 -12.18
C GLY A 228 -10.80 37.33 -12.48
N ARG A 229 -11.26 36.32 -13.23
CA ARG A 229 -10.48 35.13 -13.58
C ARG A 229 -9.33 35.40 -14.55
N GLU A 230 -9.52 36.31 -15.50
CA GLU A 230 -8.51 36.71 -16.50
C GLU A 230 -7.46 37.68 -15.93
N ARG A 231 -7.72 38.30 -14.77
CA ARG A 231 -6.82 39.30 -14.18
C ARG A 231 -5.43 38.76 -13.83
N SER A 232 -5.31 37.44 -13.63
CA SER A 232 -4.06 36.75 -13.31
C SER A 232 -3.14 36.50 -14.52
N ASN A 233 -3.61 36.69 -15.76
CA ASN A 233 -2.84 36.40 -16.98
C ASN A 233 -1.41 36.98 -17.00
N PRO A 234 -1.16 38.24 -16.57
CA PRO A 234 0.20 38.80 -16.58
C PRO A 234 1.20 38.01 -15.72
N TYR A 235 0.75 37.35 -14.66
CA TYR A 235 1.60 36.52 -13.80
C TYR A 235 2.05 35.26 -14.53
N TYR A 236 1.13 34.60 -15.24
CA TYR A 236 1.42 33.40 -16.01
C TYR A 236 2.27 33.67 -17.26
N LEU A 237 2.02 34.79 -17.95
CA LEU A 237 2.81 35.20 -19.12
C LEU A 237 4.27 35.52 -18.76
N ALA A 238 4.52 36.08 -17.58
CA ALA A 238 5.88 36.39 -17.11
C ALA A 238 6.63 35.17 -16.56
N LEU A 239 5.92 34.11 -16.18
CA LEU A 239 6.48 33.00 -15.41
C LEU A 239 7.57 32.20 -16.14
N PRO A 240 7.48 31.88 -17.45
CA PRO A 240 8.57 31.21 -18.17
C PRO A 240 9.92 31.93 -18.08
N SER A 241 9.92 33.26 -18.17
CA SER A 241 11.14 34.07 -18.02
C SER A 241 11.66 34.06 -16.58
N ILE A 242 10.78 34.08 -15.58
CA ILE A 242 11.14 33.99 -14.16
C ILE A 242 11.79 32.63 -13.84
N VAL A 243 11.22 31.53 -14.37
CA VAL A 243 11.79 30.19 -14.21
C VAL A 243 13.16 30.12 -14.88
N SER A 244 13.30 30.65 -16.10
CA SER A 244 14.59 30.70 -16.81
C SER A 244 15.65 31.47 -16.02
N ALA A 245 15.29 32.62 -15.46
CA ALA A 245 16.21 33.41 -14.62
C ALA A 245 16.60 32.65 -13.34
N SER A 246 15.66 31.94 -12.71
CA SER A 246 15.92 31.12 -11.52
C SER A 246 16.85 29.94 -11.86
N MET A 247 16.63 29.27 -12.99
CA MET A 247 17.53 28.23 -13.51
C MET A 247 18.94 28.77 -13.78
N GLU A 248 19.06 29.99 -14.31
CA GLU A 248 20.35 30.63 -14.55
C GLU A 248 21.07 30.96 -13.24
N GLN A 249 20.35 31.46 -12.23
CA GLN A 249 20.91 31.73 -10.89
C GLN A 249 21.46 30.45 -10.25
N VAL A 250 20.67 29.38 -10.23
CA VAL A 250 21.11 28.08 -9.70
C VAL A 250 22.28 27.55 -10.54
N GLY A 251 22.24 27.66 -11.86
CA GLY A 251 23.33 27.19 -12.72
C GLY A 251 24.63 27.99 -12.60
N LYS A 252 24.57 29.29 -12.22
CA LYS A 252 25.77 30.08 -11.87
C LYS A 252 26.40 29.59 -10.56
N LEU A 253 25.57 29.19 -9.60
CA LEU A 253 26.02 28.68 -8.30
C LEU A 253 26.65 27.29 -8.45
N THR A 254 26.00 26.40 -9.21
CA THR A 254 26.33 24.98 -9.23
C THR A 254 27.16 24.53 -10.44
N GLY A 255 27.21 25.35 -11.49
CA GLY A 255 27.77 24.98 -12.79
C GLY A 255 26.84 24.14 -13.67
N ARG A 256 25.69 23.67 -13.14
CA ARG A 256 24.70 22.85 -13.88
C ARG A 256 23.63 23.74 -14.49
N ARG A 257 23.58 23.81 -15.82
CA ARG A 257 22.67 24.72 -16.54
C ARG A 257 21.40 23.99 -16.97
N TYR A 258 20.27 24.64 -16.77
CA TYR A 258 18.95 24.17 -17.18
C TYR A 258 18.25 25.23 -18.04
N ARG A 259 17.39 24.76 -18.94
CA ARG A 259 16.41 25.58 -19.66
C ARG A 259 15.01 25.00 -19.45
N LEU A 260 13.99 25.74 -19.88
CA LEU A 260 12.61 25.24 -19.91
C LEU A 260 12.51 23.94 -20.72
N PHE A 261 13.22 23.93 -21.86
CA PHE A 261 13.44 22.80 -22.74
C PHE A 261 14.90 22.86 -23.20
N ASP A 262 15.76 21.94 -22.74
CA ASP A 262 17.07 21.67 -23.33
C ASP A 262 17.04 20.49 -24.30
N TYR A 263 17.83 20.68 -25.36
CA TYR A 263 18.17 19.69 -26.35
C TYR A 263 19.50 19.01 -26.02
N VAL A 264 19.57 17.70 -26.27
CA VAL A 264 20.81 16.91 -26.30
C VAL A 264 20.79 16.03 -27.55
N GLY A 265 21.90 15.97 -28.27
CA GLY A 265 22.04 15.10 -29.43
C GLY A 265 22.83 15.72 -30.57
N HIS A 266 22.71 15.14 -31.77
CA HIS A 266 23.41 15.61 -32.95
C HIS A 266 22.86 17.00 -33.35
N PRO A 267 23.67 18.02 -33.64
CA PRO A 267 23.17 19.35 -34.01
C PRO A 267 22.23 19.35 -35.23
N GLU A 268 22.48 18.43 -36.16
CA GLU A 268 21.65 18.20 -37.36
C GLU A 268 20.77 16.93 -37.22
N ALA A 269 20.22 16.65 -36.03
CA ALA A 269 19.38 15.46 -35.87
C ALA A 269 18.16 15.50 -36.80
N GLU A 270 17.85 14.36 -37.41
CA GLU A 270 16.70 14.18 -38.30
C GLU A 270 15.51 13.53 -37.58
N ARG A 271 15.81 12.84 -36.48
CA ARG A 271 14.87 12.10 -35.62
C ARG A 271 15.03 12.54 -34.18
N VAL A 272 13.96 13.04 -33.56
CA VAL A 272 14.00 13.63 -32.21
C VAL A 272 12.95 13.00 -31.32
N ILE A 273 13.33 12.64 -30.09
CA ILE A 273 12.40 12.25 -29.04
C ILE A 273 12.13 13.46 -28.14
N VAL A 274 10.87 13.70 -27.78
CA VAL A 274 10.49 14.65 -26.73
C VAL A 274 9.88 13.86 -25.57
N THR A 275 10.42 14.02 -24.37
CA THR A 275 9.94 13.29 -23.19
C THR A 275 10.21 14.07 -21.90
N MET A 276 9.69 13.57 -20.78
CA MET A 276 9.71 14.20 -19.47
C MET A 276 9.95 13.16 -18.38
N GLY A 277 10.55 13.55 -17.26
CA GLY A 277 10.86 12.64 -16.16
C GLY A 277 12.11 11.80 -16.41
N SER A 278 12.23 10.67 -15.72
CA SER A 278 13.47 9.88 -15.69
C SER A 278 13.84 9.24 -17.02
N SER A 279 12.86 9.08 -17.93
CA SER A 279 13.13 8.61 -19.30
C SER A 279 14.19 9.43 -20.00
N CYS A 280 14.28 10.72 -19.70
CA CYS A 280 15.25 11.62 -20.33
C CYS A 280 16.70 11.14 -20.12
N GLU A 281 17.02 10.56 -18.96
CA GLU A 281 18.36 10.05 -18.66
C GLU A 281 18.68 8.82 -19.52
N THR A 282 17.77 7.85 -19.62
CA THR A 282 17.97 6.67 -20.46
C THR A 282 18.00 7.02 -21.96
N VAL A 283 17.14 7.96 -22.40
CA VAL A 283 17.16 8.41 -23.80
C VAL A 283 18.46 9.15 -24.12
N GLU A 284 18.98 9.97 -23.21
CA GLU A 284 20.27 10.65 -23.41
C GLU A 284 21.43 9.65 -23.49
N GLU A 285 21.43 8.61 -22.65
CA GLU A 285 22.44 7.54 -22.68
C GLU A 285 22.44 6.84 -24.05
N VAL A 286 21.26 6.52 -24.58
CA VAL A 286 21.10 5.87 -25.89
C VAL A 286 21.45 6.82 -27.04
N VAL A 287 20.98 8.07 -27.01
CA VAL A 287 21.30 9.09 -28.03
C VAL A 287 22.82 9.30 -28.10
N SER A 288 23.50 9.37 -26.96
CA SER A 288 24.96 9.50 -26.91
C SER A 288 25.66 8.30 -27.55
N HIS A 289 25.20 7.09 -27.25
CA HIS A 289 25.72 5.85 -27.85
C HIS A 289 25.53 5.80 -29.37
N LEU A 290 24.34 6.15 -29.87
CA LEU A 290 24.03 6.11 -31.30
C LEU A 290 24.70 7.25 -32.09
N ASN A 291 24.81 8.44 -31.50
CA ASN A 291 25.55 9.56 -32.11
C ASN A 291 27.04 9.26 -32.23
N ALA A 292 27.64 8.56 -31.24
CA ALA A 292 29.01 8.07 -31.34
C ALA A 292 29.20 7.06 -32.50
N SER A 293 28.12 6.40 -32.91
CA SER A 293 28.06 5.50 -34.08
C SER A 293 27.65 6.20 -35.38
N GLY A 294 27.52 7.53 -35.37
CA GLY A 294 27.21 8.36 -36.54
C GLY A 294 25.72 8.58 -36.83
N GLU A 295 24.81 8.10 -35.98
CA GLU A 295 23.38 8.39 -36.17
C GLU A 295 23.04 9.85 -35.85
N LYS A 296 22.11 10.42 -36.63
CA LYS A 296 21.62 11.80 -36.44
C LYS A 296 20.34 11.82 -35.59
N VAL A 297 20.48 11.52 -34.30
CA VAL A 297 19.35 11.47 -33.36
C VAL A 297 19.50 12.49 -32.24
N GLY A 298 18.37 12.86 -31.63
CA GLY A 298 18.32 13.85 -30.56
C GLY A 298 17.18 13.67 -29.57
N LEU A 299 17.28 14.39 -28.48
CA LEU A 299 16.35 14.40 -27.36
C LEU A 299 16.05 15.84 -26.94
N VAL A 300 14.78 16.15 -26.71
CA VAL A 300 14.36 17.34 -25.95
C VAL A 300 13.80 16.86 -24.61
N LYS A 301 14.42 17.26 -23.51
CA LYS A 301 13.85 17.02 -22.17
C LYS A 301 12.88 18.16 -21.81
N VAL A 302 11.71 17.85 -21.29
CA VAL A 302 10.77 18.87 -20.82
C VAL A 302 10.99 19.11 -19.33
N ARG A 303 11.32 20.35 -18.94
CA ARG A 303 11.51 20.72 -17.52
C ARG A 303 10.27 21.45 -17.05
N LEU A 304 10.00 22.63 -17.62
CA LEU A 304 8.79 23.38 -17.33
C LEU A 304 7.67 22.93 -18.27
N TYR A 305 6.77 22.09 -17.77
CA TYR A 305 5.61 21.62 -18.53
C TYR A 305 4.45 22.62 -18.50
N ARG A 306 4.30 23.35 -17.39
CA ARG A 306 3.32 24.45 -17.28
C ARG A 306 3.93 25.65 -16.56
N PRO A 307 3.72 26.89 -17.03
CA PRO A 307 3.13 27.26 -18.33
C PRO A 307 3.96 26.71 -19.50
N PHE A 308 3.27 26.32 -20.58
CA PHE A 308 3.92 25.71 -21.73
C PHE A 308 4.36 26.80 -22.71
N ASP A 309 5.67 27.06 -22.79
CA ASP A 309 6.25 28.02 -23.72
C ASP A 309 6.55 27.35 -25.07
N ALA A 310 5.58 27.43 -25.99
CA ALA A 310 5.68 26.82 -27.32
C ALA A 310 6.90 27.32 -28.11
N ASN A 311 7.26 28.61 -27.98
CA ASN A 311 8.40 29.17 -28.69
C ASN A 311 9.72 28.59 -28.16
N ALA A 312 9.88 28.50 -26.83
CA ALA A 312 11.05 27.91 -26.22
C ALA A 312 11.20 26.42 -26.57
N LEU A 313 10.10 25.66 -26.62
CA LEU A 313 10.11 24.27 -27.07
C LEU A 313 10.56 24.16 -28.52
N LEU A 314 9.91 24.88 -29.43
CA LEU A 314 10.19 24.78 -30.87
C LEU A 314 11.60 25.24 -31.20
N ALA A 315 12.15 26.19 -30.44
CA ALA A 315 13.56 26.59 -30.53
C ALA A 315 14.54 25.52 -30.04
N ALA A 316 14.13 24.64 -29.12
CA ALA A 316 14.94 23.52 -28.66
C ALA A 316 14.95 22.35 -29.68
N ILE A 317 13.93 22.22 -30.52
CA ILE A 317 13.89 21.17 -31.56
C ILE A 317 14.74 21.62 -32.76
N PRO A 318 15.76 20.85 -33.19
CA PRO A 318 16.57 21.20 -34.36
C PRO A 318 15.72 21.39 -35.62
N ALA A 319 16.04 22.42 -36.41
CA ALA A 319 15.34 22.69 -37.68
C ALA A 319 15.48 21.56 -38.72
N SER A 320 16.50 20.72 -38.57
CA SER A 320 16.73 19.51 -39.38
C SER A 320 15.77 18.36 -39.04
N ALA A 321 15.06 18.43 -37.91
CA ALA A 321 14.18 17.35 -37.48
C ALA A 321 13.05 17.16 -38.49
N ARG A 322 12.97 15.95 -39.06
CA ARG A 322 11.91 15.53 -39.98
C ARG A 322 10.86 14.66 -39.30
N LYS A 323 11.24 14.00 -38.20
CA LYS A 323 10.39 13.10 -37.44
C LYS A 323 10.56 13.35 -35.95
N VAL A 324 9.45 13.54 -35.24
CA VAL A 324 9.43 13.80 -33.81
C VAL A 324 8.48 12.83 -33.13
N THR A 325 8.98 12.08 -32.16
CA THR A 325 8.15 11.23 -31.30
C THR A 325 8.04 11.85 -29.93
N VAL A 326 6.81 12.01 -29.47
CA VAL A 326 6.49 12.45 -28.12
C VAL A 326 6.15 11.25 -27.26
N LEU A 327 6.83 11.12 -26.12
CA LEU A 327 6.62 10.03 -25.18
C LEU A 327 5.92 10.54 -23.92
N ASP A 328 4.72 10.05 -23.69
CA ASP A 328 3.90 10.34 -22.53
C ASP A 328 3.93 9.16 -21.54
N ARG A 329 4.15 9.48 -20.26
CA ARG A 329 4.12 8.52 -19.15
C ARG A 329 2.73 8.49 -18.50
N THR A 330 1.67 8.50 -19.31
CA THR A 330 0.28 8.48 -18.84
C THR A 330 -0.63 7.79 -19.87
N LYS A 331 -1.90 7.58 -19.52
CA LYS A 331 -2.95 7.16 -20.45
C LYS A 331 -4.23 7.92 -20.13
N GLU A 332 -4.79 8.62 -21.12
CA GLU A 332 -6.12 9.23 -21.05
C GLU A 332 -7.09 8.44 -21.95
N PRO A 333 -7.86 7.47 -21.41
CA PRO A 333 -8.76 6.65 -22.23
C PRO A 333 -9.77 7.50 -23.01
N GLY A 334 -9.81 7.35 -24.33
CA GLY A 334 -10.73 8.09 -25.21
C GLY A 334 -10.22 9.44 -25.71
N ALA A 335 -9.07 9.92 -25.23
CA ALA A 335 -8.44 11.13 -25.77
C ALA A 335 -7.85 10.88 -27.17
N LEU A 336 -7.75 11.94 -27.98
CA LEU A 336 -7.10 11.89 -29.30
C LEU A 336 -5.59 11.61 -29.21
N GLY A 337 -4.98 11.93 -28.07
CA GLY A 337 -3.60 11.65 -27.74
C GLY A 337 -3.31 12.11 -26.32
N GLU A 338 -2.15 11.74 -25.80
CA GLU A 338 -1.75 12.08 -24.44
C GLU A 338 -1.33 13.55 -24.29
N PRO A 339 -1.30 14.10 -23.06
CA PRO A 339 -1.19 15.55 -22.84
C PRO A 339 0.04 16.21 -23.47
N LEU A 340 1.24 15.63 -23.33
CA LEU A 340 2.44 16.23 -23.91
C LEU A 340 2.41 16.17 -25.44
N TYR A 341 1.95 15.06 -26.01
CA TYR A 341 1.73 14.93 -27.45
C TYR A 341 0.78 16.01 -27.98
N LEU A 342 -0.36 16.24 -27.31
CA LEU A 342 -1.33 17.25 -27.73
C LEU A 342 -0.76 18.67 -27.66
N ASP A 343 -0.01 19.01 -26.61
CA ASP A 343 0.61 20.33 -26.48
C ASP A 343 1.62 20.60 -27.63
N ILE A 344 2.38 19.58 -28.01
CA ILE A 344 3.37 19.68 -29.10
C ILE A 344 2.68 19.79 -30.47
N CYS A 345 1.63 19.00 -30.70
CA CYS A 345 0.80 19.14 -31.91
C CYS A 345 0.25 20.57 -32.03
N THR A 346 -0.34 21.10 -30.96
CA THR A 346 -0.86 22.49 -30.94
C THR A 346 0.25 23.51 -31.19
N ALA A 347 1.42 23.38 -30.56
CA ALA A 347 2.54 24.30 -30.77
C ALA A 347 2.98 24.35 -32.25
N TYR A 348 3.06 23.21 -32.93
CA TYR A 348 3.39 23.16 -34.36
C TYR A 348 2.27 23.76 -35.24
N ILE A 349 1.00 23.50 -34.91
CA ILE A 349 -0.15 24.07 -35.62
C ILE A 349 -0.15 25.60 -35.49
N GLU A 350 0.06 26.13 -34.28
CA GLU A 350 0.10 27.58 -34.03
C GLU A 350 1.29 28.26 -34.70
N ARG A 351 2.47 27.62 -34.75
CA ARG A 351 3.64 28.14 -35.49
C ARG A 351 3.34 28.25 -36.99
N GLY A 352 2.56 27.33 -37.54
CA GLY A 352 2.32 27.20 -38.98
C GLY A 352 3.53 26.70 -39.77
N GLY A 353 3.35 26.57 -41.10
CA GLY A 353 4.40 26.14 -42.04
C GLY A 353 4.63 24.63 -42.10
N GLU A 354 5.82 24.21 -42.58
CA GLU A 354 6.19 22.79 -42.68
C GLU A 354 6.37 22.16 -41.28
N MET A 355 5.65 21.09 -41.00
CA MET A 355 5.75 20.35 -39.74
C MET A 355 6.49 19.01 -39.96
N PRO A 356 7.31 18.57 -38.99
CA PRO A 356 7.83 17.20 -39.02
C PRO A 356 6.68 16.21 -38.86
N GLU A 357 6.94 14.95 -39.20
CA GLU A 357 5.99 13.89 -38.86
C GLU A 357 5.98 13.68 -37.34
N LEU A 358 4.80 13.83 -36.73
CA LEU A 358 4.59 13.70 -35.29
C LEU A 358 4.02 12.33 -34.94
N PHE A 359 4.66 11.66 -33.98
CA PHE A 359 4.21 10.39 -33.41
C PHE A 359 3.95 10.56 -31.91
N GLY A 360 2.84 10.02 -31.41
CA GLY A 360 2.58 9.87 -29.97
C GLY A 360 2.87 8.43 -29.52
N GLY A 361 3.52 8.28 -28.38
CA GLY A 361 3.83 6.98 -27.78
C GLY A 361 3.67 6.98 -26.26
N ARG A 362 3.19 5.87 -25.71
CA ARG A 362 3.08 5.65 -24.26
C ARG A 362 4.15 4.70 -23.75
N TYR A 363 4.66 4.97 -22.56
CA TYR A 363 5.65 4.12 -21.90
C TYR A 363 5.50 4.17 -20.37
N GLY A 364 6.15 3.25 -19.67
CA GLY A 364 6.51 3.44 -18.25
C GLY A 364 5.35 3.52 -17.24
N LEU A 365 4.12 3.15 -17.61
CA LEU A 365 2.97 3.14 -16.71
C LEU A 365 3.21 2.20 -15.54
N GLY A 366 2.90 2.64 -14.32
CA GLY A 366 3.14 1.88 -13.10
C GLY A 366 4.59 1.38 -12.94
N SER A 367 5.58 2.22 -13.26
CA SER A 367 7.01 1.86 -13.32
C SER A 367 7.36 0.69 -14.26
N LYS A 368 6.60 0.46 -15.34
CA LYS A 368 7.05 -0.45 -16.40
C LYS A 368 8.44 -0.05 -16.88
N GLU A 369 9.31 -1.02 -17.10
CA GLU A 369 10.70 -0.76 -17.48
C GLU A 369 10.82 -0.02 -18.82
N PHE A 370 11.69 0.99 -18.84
CA PHE A 370 12.04 1.74 -20.04
C PHE A 370 13.55 1.66 -20.26
N ARG A 371 13.96 0.58 -20.94
CA ARG A 371 15.34 0.18 -21.16
C ARG A 371 15.92 0.82 -22.43
N PRO A 372 17.25 0.81 -22.62
CA PRO A 372 17.89 1.27 -23.85
C PRO A 372 17.30 0.67 -25.14
N VAL A 373 16.97 -0.63 -25.13
CA VAL A 373 16.36 -1.31 -26.28
C VAL A 373 14.95 -0.78 -26.60
N HIS A 374 14.20 -0.28 -25.61
CA HIS A 374 12.90 0.35 -25.82
C HIS A 374 13.08 1.70 -26.53
N VAL A 375 14.07 2.51 -26.14
CA VAL A 375 14.42 3.77 -26.81
C VAL A 375 14.84 3.51 -28.26
N LYS A 376 15.68 2.48 -28.49
CA LYS A 376 16.09 2.05 -29.83
C LYS A 376 14.87 1.71 -30.70
N SER A 377 13.92 0.94 -30.17
CA SER A 377 12.67 0.61 -30.86
C SER A 377 11.84 1.86 -31.23
N VAL A 378 11.79 2.87 -30.36
CA VAL A 378 11.14 4.16 -30.66
C VAL A 378 11.83 4.90 -31.81
N LEU A 379 13.16 4.94 -31.83
CA LEU A 379 13.95 5.57 -32.91
C LEU A 379 13.86 4.80 -34.23
N ASP A 380 13.78 3.47 -34.16
CA ASP A 380 13.61 2.59 -35.32
C ASP A 380 12.21 2.72 -35.92
N ASN A 381 11.17 2.89 -35.09
CA ASN A 381 9.80 3.15 -35.55
C ASN A 381 9.72 4.41 -36.44
N MET A 382 10.52 5.44 -36.14
CA MET A 382 10.61 6.64 -36.98
C MET A 382 11.17 6.31 -38.38
N ASN A 383 11.93 5.23 -38.58
CA ASN A 383 12.39 4.86 -39.92
C ASN A 383 11.31 4.13 -40.75
N GLY A 384 10.20 3.72 -40.12
CA GLY A 384 9.07 3.07 -40.79
C GLY A 384 8.43 3.94 -41.88
N SER A 385 7.82 3.28 -42.87
CA SER A 385 7.09 3.91 -43.99
C SER A 385 5.73 3.22 -44.22
N PRO A 386 4.70 3.53 -43.41
CA PRO A 386 4.66 4.53 -42.33
C PRO A 386 5.15 3.98 -40.98
N GLY A 387 5.63 4.87 -40.10
CA GLY A 387 5.86 4.53 -38.69
C GLY A 387 4.53 4.36 -37.93
N LYS A 388 4.50 3.52 -36.88
CA LYS A 388 3.31 3.31 -36.03
C LYS A 388 3.06 4.56 -35.18
N ARG A 389 1.82 5.04 -35.15
CA ARG A 389 1.34 6.16 -34.31
C ARG A 389 0.56 5.65 -33.11
N HIS A 390 0.44 6.47 -32.07
CA HIS A 390 -0.29 6.15 -30.81
C HIS A 390 0.14 4.81 -30.19
N PHE A 391 1.43 4.51 -30.29
CA PHE A 391 1.98 3.21 -29.94
C PHE A 391 2.17 3.06 -28.43
N THR A 392 2.45 1.84 -27.99
CA THR A 392 2.98 1.53 -26.64
C THR A 392 4.37 0.92 -26.76
N VAL A 393 5.22 1.08 -25.74
CA VAL A 393 6.54 0.43 -25.69
C VAL A 393 6.82 -0.13 -24.29
N GLY A 394 7.40 -1.34 -24.24
CA GLY A 394 7.65 -2.08 -23.00
C GLY A 394 6.56 -3.10 -22.62
N ILE A 395 5.57 -3.32 -23.49
CA ILE A 395 4.55 -4.37 -23.36
C ILE A 395 4.37 -5.09 -24.71
N ASN A 396 3.72 -6.25 -24.69
CA ASN A 396 3.19 -6.91 -25.88
C ASN A 396 1.68 -6.72 -25.93
N ASP A 397 1.21 -5.83 -26.80
CA ASP A 397 -0.21 -5.57 -27.01
C ASP A 397 -0.70 -6.32 -28.25
N ASP A 398 -1.09 -7.56 -28.02
CA ASP A 398 -1.67 -8.46 -29.01
C ASP A 398 -3.21 -8.29 -29.18
N VAL A 399 -3.81 -7.32 -28.49
CA VAL A 399 -5.24 -7.03 -28.55
C VAL A 399 -5.52 -5.89 -29.51
N THR A 400 -4.78 -4.78 -29.38
CA THR A 400 -4.96 -3.60 -30.26
C THR A 400 -3.78 -3.35 -31.20
N ASP A 401 -2.76 -4.21 -31.16
CA ASP A 401 -1.52 -4.06 -31.95
C ASP A 401 -0.91 -2.66 -31.82
N SER A 402 -0.96 -2.07 -30.62
CA SER A 402 -0.35 -0.75 -30.39
C SER A 402 1.13 -0.85 -30.05
N SER A 403 1.62 -2.00 -29.60
CA SER A 403 3.01 -2.13 -29.12
C SER A 403 4.03 -2.08 -30.25
N LEU A 404 5.19 -1.46 -29.98
CA LEU A 404 6.37 -1.56 -30.84
C LEU A 404 7.13 -2.86 -30.58
N PRO A 405 7.67 -3.52 -31.62
CA PRO A 405 8.50 -4.71 -31.44
C PRO A 405 9.82 -4.34 -30.76
N VAL A 406 10.24 -5.17 -29.81
CA VAL A 406 11.53 -5.05 -29.10
C VAL A 406 12.34 -6.31 -29.38
N GLN A 407 13.55 -6.16 -29.90
CA GLN A 407 14.43 -7.29 -30.22
C GLN A 407 15.77 -7.17 -29.50
N GLY A 408 16.19 -8.26 -28.85
CA GLY A 408 17.50 -8.38 -28.22
C GLY A 408 17.69 -7.51 -26.97
N THR A 409 18.96 -7.23 -26.67
CA THR A 409 19.40 -6.33 -25.59
C THR A 409 20.34 -5.29 -26.18
N LEU A 410 20.44 -4.12 -25.54
CA LEU A 410 21.33 -3.04 -25.95
C LEU A 410 22.03 -2.48 -24.71
N SER A 411 23.34 -2.70 -24.61
CA SER A 411 24.13 -2.21 -23.49
C SER A 411 24.72 -0.83 -23.80
N THR A 412 24.18 0.21 -23.16
CA THR A 412 24.61 1.61 -23.33
C THR A 412 25.31 2.21 -22.11
N THR A 413 25.43 1.44 -21.01
CA THR A 413 26.10 1.92 -19.81
C THR A 413 27.54 2.35 -20.10
N PRO A 414 28.05 3.45 -19.52
CA PRO A 414 29.42 3.91 -19.75
C PRO A 414 30.47 2.82 -19.46
N GLU A 415 31.52 2.79 -20.28
CA GLU A 415 32.62 1.84 -20.13
C GLU A 415 33.25 1.92 -18.73
N GLY A 416 33.56 0.75 -18.15
CA GLY A 416 34.11 0.65 -16.79
C GLY A 416 33.07 0.71 -15.66
N THR A 417 31.77 0.78 -15.97
CA THR A 417 30.70 0.69 -14.96
C THR A 417 30.50 -0.76 -14.50
N ILE A 418 30.67 -1.02 -13.20
CA ILE A 418 30.39 -2.31 -12.57
C ILE A 418 28.90 -2.36 -12.20
N GLN A 419 28.21 -3.41 -12.62
CA GLN A 419 26.78 -3.61 -12.38
C GLN A 419 26.54 -4.86 -11.52
N CYS A 420 25.81 -4.72 -10.42
CA CYS A 420 25.58 -5.79 -9.45
C CYS A 420 24.08 -6.06 -9.23
N ARG A 421 23.72 -7.33 -9.02
CA ARG A 421 22.37 -7.73 -8.60
C ARG A 421 22.40 -8.61 -7.34
N PHE A 422 21.47 -8.36 -6.43
CA PHE A 422 21.36 -9.10 -5.16
C PHE A 422 19.94 -9.58 -4.96
N TRP A 423 19.77 -10.90 -4.95
CA TRP A 423 18.52 -11.58 -4.67
C TRP A 423 18.45 -11.87 -3.18
N GLY A 424 17.59 -11.14 -2.48
CA GLY A 424 17.33 -11.27 -1.05
C GLY A 424 15.85 -11.51 -0.75
N MET A 425 15.54 -11.65 0.53
CA MET A 425 14.21 -11.86 1.08
C MET A 425 13.82 -10.69 2.01
N GLY A 426 12.56 -10.29 1.98
CA GLY A 426 12.03 -9.29 2.90
C GLY A 426 12.37 -9.63 4.36
N ALA A 427 13.05 -8.68 5.03
CA ALA A 427 13.57 -8.75 6.40
C ALA A 427 14.82 -9.61 6.65
N ASP A 428 15.56 -10.05 5.62
CA ASP A 428 16.86 -10.74 5.80
C ASP A 428 18.06 -9.80 6.01
N GLY A 429 17.88 -8.49 5.73
CA GLY A 429 18.91 -7.45 5.86
C GLY A 429 19.68 -7.10 4.59
N THR A 430 19.39 -7.75 3.45
CA THR A 430 20.05 -7.51 2.15
C THR A 430 20.02 -6.05 1.73
N VAL A 431 18.84 -5.45 1.67
CA VAL A 431 18.64 -4.06 1.24
C VAL A 431 19.39 -3.09 2.15
N GLY A 432 19.38 -3.34 3.47
CA GLY A 432 20.12 -2.54 4.43
C GLY A 432 21.64 -2.61 4.23
N ALA A 433 22.17 -3.82 4.03
CA ALA A 433 23.58 -4.02 3.73
C ALA A 433 23.99 -3.34 2.42
N ASN A 434 23.14 -3.41 1.39
CA ASN A 434 23.40 -2.75 0.11
C ASN A 434 23.40 -1.23 0.26
N LYS A 435 22.42 -0.64 0.96
CA LYS A 435 22.41 0.81 1.29
C LYS A 435 23.68 1.24 2.03
N ALA A 436 24.12 0.45 3.01
CA ALA A 436 25.38 0.70 3.72
C ALA A 436 26.59 0.62 2.77
N ALA A 437 26.67 -0.40 1.91
CA ALA A 437 27.75 -0.55 0.94
C ALA A 437 27.83 0.63 -0.03
N ILE A 438 26.68 1.08 -0.55
CA ILE A 438 26.58 2.24 -1.44
C ILE A 438 27.10 3.51 -0.75
N LYS A 439 26.74 3.71 0.52
CA LYS A 439 27.22 4.85 1.31
C LYS A 439 28.72 4.76 1.58
N ILE A 440 29.23 3.58 1.96
CA ILE A 440 30.67 3.35 2.17
C ILE A 440 31.46 3.67 0.89
N ILE A 441 31.02 3.17 -0.26
CA ILE A 441 31.72 3.39 -1.53
C ILE A 441 31.58 4.86 -1.97
N GLY A 442 30.38 5.43 -1.93
CA GLY A 442 30.12 6.80 -2.37
C GLY A 442 30.83 7.87 -1.53
N ASP A 443 30.90 7.69 -0.21
CA ASP A 443 31.47 8.65 0.73
C ASP A 443 33.02 8.57 0.81
N ASN A 444 33.63 7.46 0.39
CA ASN A 444 35.09 7.23 0.53
C ASN A 444 35.84 7.08 -0.81
N THR A 445 35.17 7.33 -1.93
CA THR A 445 35.76 7.21 -3.28
C THR A 445 35.25 8.32 -4.20
N ASP A 446 35.90 8.52 -5.34
CA ASP A 446 35.43 9.43 -6.39
C ASP A 446 34.43 8.79 -7.36
N LEU A 447 34.04 7.53 -7.12
CA LEU A 447 33.07 6.85 -7.98
C LEU A 447 31.68 7.47 -7.84
N TYR A 448 30.97 7.54 -8.95
CA TYR A 448 29.52 7.67 -8.95
C TYR A 448 28.92 6.33 -8.52
N VAL A 449 27.90 6.41 -7.68
CA VAL A 449 27.16 5.26 -7.19
C VAL A 449 25.69 5.45 -7.52
N GLN A 450 25.05 4.37 -7.93
CA GLN A 450 23.61 4.31 -8.16
C GLN A 450 23.07 3.05 -7.50
N ALA A 451 21.88 3.14 -6.90
CA ALA A 451 21.15 1.95 -6.49
C ALA A 451 19.65 2.09 -6.59
N TYR A 452 19.03 0.98 -6.98
CA TYR A 452 17.59 0.82 -7.05
C TYR A 452 17.20 -0.52 -6.40
N PHE A 453 16.09 -0.53 -5.69
CA PHE A 453 15.61 -1.70 -4.95
C PHE A 453 14.22 -2.07 -5.44
N SER A 454 14.08 -3.25 -6.03
CA SER A 454 12.79 -3.85 -6.38
C SER A 454 12.28 -4.67 -5.19
N TYR A 455 11.06 -4.39 -4.76
CA TYR A 455 10.40 -5.05 -3.63
C TYR A 455 9.17 -5.82 -4.13
N ASP A 456 8.92 -6.97 -3.50
CA ASP A 456 7.66 -7.71 -3.62
C ASP A 456 6.52 -6.98 -2.87
N SER A 457 5.29 -7.20 -3.29
CA SER A 457 4.07 -6.75 -2.60
C SER A 457 3.86 -7.48 -1.26
N LYS A 458 4.46 -8.66 -1.11
CA LYS A 458 4.42 -9.44 0.14
C LYS A 458 5.26 -8.78 1.23
N LYS A 459 4.61 -8.45 2.35
CA LYS A 459 5.24 -7.75 3.49
C LYS A 459 6.31 -8.55 4.22
N SER A 460 6.22 -9.87 4.22
CA SER A 460 7.24 -10.74 4.82
C SER A 460 7.48 -11.96 3.96
N GLY A 461 8.75 -12.35 3.84
CA GLY A 461 9.19 -13.46 3.00
C GLY A 461 8.97 -13.23 1.50
N GLY A 462 8.69 -12.00 1.08
CA GLY A 462 8.67 -11.60 -0.32
C GLY A 462 10.10 -11.49 -0.86
N ILE A 463 10.24 -11.52 -2.18
CA ILE A 463 11.53 -11.33 -2.83
C ILE A 463 11.96 -9.86 -2.81
N THR A 464 13.26 -9.60 -2.71
CA THR A 464 13.84 -8.28 -2.96
C THR A 464 15.00 -8.42 -3.93
N VAL A 465 15.03 -7.61 -4.99
CA VAL A 465 16.15 -7.57 -5.94
C VAL A 465 16.78 -6.19 -5.90
N SER A 466 18.03 -6.11 -5.47
CA SER A 466 18.80 -4.86 -5.46
C SER A 466 19.64 -4.75 -6.71
N HIS A 467 19.63 -3.59 -7.35
CA HIS A 467 20.39 -3.26 -8.55
C HIS A 467 21.34 -2.11 -8.21
N LEU A 468 22.65 -2.37 -8.26
CA LEU A 468 23.67 -1.40 -7.90
C LEU A 468 24.59 -1.16 -9.11
N ARG A 469 25.03 0.07 -9.29
CA ARG A 469 26.02 0.45 -10.30
C ARG A 469 27.10 1.35 -9.70
N PHE A 470 28.33 1.15 -10.12
CA PHE A 470 29.50 1.92 -9.69
C PHE A 470 30.34 2.27 -10.92
N GLY A 471 30.68 3.55 -11.11
CA GLY A 471 31.41 3.99 -12.30
C GLY A 471 32.18 5.29 -12.08
N LYS A 472 33.14 5.56 -12.98
CA LYS A 472 33.91 6.82 -12.98
C LYS A 472 33.15 7.98 -13.65
N SER A 473 32.16 7.65 -14.47
CA SER A 473 31.28 8.59 -15.15
C SER A 473 29.93 8.70 -14.43
N PRO A 474 29.21 9.83 -14.56
CA PRO A 474 27.83 9.94 -14.11
C PRO A 474 26.97 8.79 -14.63
N ILE A 475 26.08 8.26 -13.79
CA ILE A 475 25.25 7.10 -14.11
C ILE A 475 23.84 7.57 -14.45
N GLN A 476 23.49 7.48 -15.74
CA GLN A 476 22.17 7.89 -16.28
C GLN A 476 21.20 6.71 -16.46
N SER A 477 21.62 5.51 -16.06
CA SER A 477 20.93 4.26 -16.33
C SER A 477 19.69 4.09 -15.42
N THR A 478 18.63 4.85 -15.67
CA THR A 478 17.37 4.84 -14.89
C THR A 478 16.46 3.64 -15.26
N TYR A 479 17.07 2.46 -15.35
CA TYR A 479 16.45 1.17 -15.65
C TYR A 479 17.14 0.07 -14.83
N LEU A 480 16.54 -1.12 -14.72
CA LEU A 480 17.11 -2.24 -13.98
C LEU A 480 18.41 -2.75 -14.63
N VAL A 481 19.30 -3.36 -13.83
CA VAL A 481 20.50 -4.03 -14.37
C VAL A 481 20.09 -5.26 -15.19
N ASP A 482 20.42 -5.25 -16.48
CA ASP A 482 20.19 -6.33 -17.45
C ASP A 482 21.48 -7.09 -17.82
N ALA A 483 22.65 -6.47 -17.67
CA ALA A 483 23.97 -7.08 -17.86
C ALA A 483 24.82 -6.94 -16.57
N ALA A 484 24.80 -7.97 -15.70
CA ALA A 484 25.48 -7.93 -14.40
C ALA A 484 26.89 -8.51 -14.43
N ASP A 485 27.84 -7.82 -13.81
CA ASP A 485 29.20 -8.30 -13.51
C ASP A 485 29.23 -9.21 -12.27
N PHE A 486 28.34 -8.93 -11.30
CA PHE A 486 28.22 -9.66 -10.05
C PHE A 486 26.76 -9.95 -9.72
N ILE A 487 26.45 -11.21 -9.38
CA ILE A 487 25.14 -11.63 -8.87
C ILE A 487 25.32 -12.33 -7.53
N SER A 488 24.50 -11.99 -6.54
CA SER A 488 24.41 -12.71 -5.28
C SER A 488 23.00 -13.23 -5.02
N CYS A 489 22.88 -14.46 -4.53
CA CYS A 489 21.65 -15.09 -4.10
C CYS A 489 21.72 -15.45 -2.61
N GLN A 490 20.94 -14.77 -1.78
CA GLN A 490 21.00 -14.92 -0.33
C GLN A 490 20.11 -16.04 0.23
N LYS A 491 19.26 -16.65 -0.61
CA LYS A 491 18.32 -17.69 -0.20
C LYS A 491 18.38 -18.88 -1.15
N ALA A 492 18.99 -19.98 -0.71
CA ALA A 492 19.23 -21.17 -1.52
C ALA A 492 18.01 -21.64 -2.35
N PRO A 493 16.77 -21.76 -1.82
CA PRO A 493 15.60 -22.16 -2.62
C PRO A 493 15.29 -21.29 -3.86
N TYR A 494 15.78 -20.05 -3.93
CA TYR A 494 15.51 -19.18 -5.09
C TYR A 494 16.08 -19.72 -6.39
N VAL A 495 17.16 -20.49 -6.35
CA VAL A 495 17.75 -21.12 -7.54
C VAL A 495 16.83 -22.18 -8.17
N GLN A 496 15.81 -22.63 -7.44
CA GLN A 496 14.82 -23.63 -7.86
C GLN A 496 13.46 -23.01 -8.17
N VAL A 497 13.37 -21.68 -8.30
CA VAL A 497 12.13 -20.96 -8.61
C VAL A 497 12.37 -19.83 -9.62
N TYR A 498 13.45 -19.07 -9.43
CA TYR A 498 13.80 -17.89 -10.21
C TYR A 498 14.98 -18.15 -11.13
N ASP A 499 15.02 -17.41 -12.24
CA ASP A 499 16.21 -17.35 -13.10
C ASP A 499 17.22 -16.34 -12.54
N VAL A 500 17.89 -16.73 -11.45
CA VAL A 500 18.82 -15.87 -10.70
C VAL A 500 19.98 -15.35 -11.56
N LEU A 501 20.40 -16.14 -12.56
CA LEU A 501 21.57 -15.85 -13.42
C LEU A 501 21.21 -15.13 -14.72
N GLU A 502 19.93 -14.86 -14.98
CA GLU A 502 19.47 -14.15 -16.17
C GLU A 502 20.28 -12.87 -16.36
N GLY A 503 20.97 -12.68 -17.49
CA GLY A 503 21.73 -11.45 -17.75
C GLY A 503 23.09 -11.33 -17.04
N ILE A 504 23.62 -12.39 -16.43
CA ILE A 504 25.04 -12.38 -16.00
C ILE A 504 25.96 -12.39 -17.23
N LYS A 505 27.02 -11.56 -17.20
CA LYS A 505 28.06 -11.49 -18.23
C LYS A 505 28.93 -12.76 -18.24
N GLU A 506 29.54 -13.05 -19.38
CA GLU A 506 30.58 -14.09 -19.47
C GLU A 506 31.75 -13.74 -18.54
N GLY A 507 32.23 -14.72 -17.77
CA GLY A 507 33.27 -14.52 -16.76
C GLY A 507 32.83 -13.75 -15.51
N GLY A 508 31.54 -13.42 -15.40
CA GLY A 508 30.96 -12.74 -14.23
C GLY A 508 31.00 -13.59 -12.96
N THR A 509 30.80 -12.96 -11.80
CA THR A 509 30.88 -13.62 -10.50
C THR A 509 29.49 -13.92 -9.94
N PHE A 510 29.28 -15.15 -9.48
CA PHE A 510 28.06 -15.58 -8.79
C PHE A 510 28.37 -16.01 -7.35
N LEU A 511 27.63 -15.45 -6.38
CA LEU A 511 27.73 -15.79 -4.96
C LEU A 511 26.41 -16.40 -4.46
N LEU A 512 26.44 -17.65 -3.99
CA LEU A 512 25.29 -18.32 -3.38
C LEU A 512 25.45 -18.45 -1.87
N ASN A 513 24.38 -18.17 -1.12
CA ASN A 513 24.26 -18.55 0.29
C ASN A 513 23.52 -19.89 0.40
N SER A 514 24.25 -20.96 0.73
CA SER A 514 23.67 -22.29 0.92
C SER A 514 24.53 -23.19 1.81
N PRO A 515 23.95 -24.21 2.45
CA PRO A 515 24.72 -25.24 3.17
C PRO A 515 25.36 -26.28 2.22
N TRP A 516 25.27 -26.10 0.90
CA TRP A 516 25.75 -27.07 -0.10
C TRP A 516 27.23 -26.85 -0.39
N ASN A 517 28.09 -27.57 0.33
CA ASN A 517 29.54 -27.35 0.31
C ASN A 517 30.31 -28.33 -0.59
N SER A 518 29.61 -29.27 -1.24
CA SER A 518 30.18 -30.21 -2.21
C SER A 518 29.55 -30.06 -3.60
N VAL A 519 30.26 -30.51 -4.65
CA VAL A 519 29.71 -30.53 -6.01
C VAL A 519 28.49 -31.44 -6.08
N GLU A 520 28.52 -32.56 -5.37
CA GLU A 520 27.42 -33.52 -5.30
C GLU A 520 26.15 -32.89 -4.70
N ASP A 521 26.29 -32.12 -3.60
CA ASP A 521 25.17 -31.38 -3.01
C ASP A 521 24.60 -30.34 -3.98
N LEU A 522 25.48 -29.63 -4.69
CA LEU A 522 25.09 -28.63 -5.67
C LEU A 522 24.39 -29.28 -6.88
N GLU A 523 24.84 -30.43 -7.37
CA GLU A 523 24.18 -31.16 -8.45
C GLU A 523 22.82 -31.72 -8.05
N ALA A 524 22.64 -32.08 -6.77
CA ALA A 524 21.35 -32.51 -6.24
C ALA A 524 20.31 -31.38 -6.22
N ASN A 525 20.76 -30.12 -6.03
CA ASN A 525 19.89 -28.98 -5.75
C ASN A 525 19.80 -27.92 -6.87
N LEU A 526 20.85 -27.72 -7.68
CA LEU A 526 20.87 -26.74 -8.76
C LEU A 526 20.23 -27.32 -10.04
N PRO A 527 19.26 -26.61 -10.66
CA PRO A 527 18.66 -27.05 -11.93
C PRO A 527 19.70 -27.20 -13.04
N ALA A 528 19.50 -28.15 -13.95
CA ALA A 528 20.41 -28.37 -15.08
C ALA A 528 20.59 -27.11 -15.96
N THR A 529 19.55 -26.30 -16.12
CA THR A 529 19.63 -25.01 -16.86
C THR A 529 20.62 -24.04 -16.24
N MET A 530 20.63 -23.94 -14.90
CA MET A 530 21.55 -23.08 -14.17
C MET A 530 22.99 -23.62 -14.24
N ARG A 531 23.17 -24.93 -14.07
CA ARG A 531 24.49 -25.58 -14.19
C ARG A 531 25.11 -25.38 -15.57
N ARG A 532 24.33 -25.53 -16.65
CA ARG A 532 24.77 -25.20 -18.02
C ARG A 532 25.16 -23.73 -18.14
N SER A 533 24.32 -22.81 -17.65
CA SER A 533 24.62 -21.38 -17.69
C SER A 533 25.93 -21.01 -16.97
N ILE A 534 26.22 -21.68 -15.85
CA ILE A 534 27.48 -21.51 -15.10
C ILE A 534 28.68 -21.95 -15.94
N ALA A 535 28.60 -23.12 -16.56
CA ALA A 535 29.68 -23.67 -17.37
C ALA A 535 29.87 -22.90 -18.69
N GLU A 536 28.81 -22.69 -19.46
CA GLU A 536 28.82 -22.03 -20.78
C GLU A 536 29.39 -20.60 -20.70
N LYS A 537 28.97 -19.84 -19.68
CA LYS A 537 29.43 -18.46 -19.47
C LYS A 537 30.70 -18.36 -18.63
N ARG A 538 31.33 -19.48 -18.27
CA ARG A 538 32.55 -19.53 -17.45
C ARG A 538 32.44 -18.68 -16.17
N ILE A 539 31.31 -18.82 -15.47
CA ILE A 539 30.97 -18.02 -14.30
C ILE A 539 31.94 -18.37 -13.16
N LYS A 540 32.45 -17.35 -12.46
CA LYS A 540 33.22 -17.54 -11.22
C LYS A 540 32.24 -17.80 -10.08
N PHE A 541 32.07 -19.05 -9.68
CA PHE A 541 31.04 -19.46 -8.73
C PHE A 541 31.61 -19.60 -7.31
N TYR A 542 31.02 -18.89 -6.35
CA TYR A 542 31.34 -18.94 -4.93
C TYR A 542 30.12 -19.36 -4.10
N ASN A 543 30.35 -20.16 -3.06
CA ASN A 543 29.34 -20.53 -2.06
C ASN A 543 29.79 -20.14 -0.64
N VAL A 544 28.82 -19.80 0.21
CA VAL A 544 29.03 -19.59 1.65
C VAL A 544 27.82 -20.07 2.44
N ASP A 545 28.03 -20.80 3.54
CA ASP A 545 26.95 -21.12 4.48
C ASP A 545 26.82 -20.01 5.53
N ALA A 546 26.17 -18.91 5.14
CA ALA A 546 26.06 -17.75 6.00
C ALA A 546 25.18 -17.99 7.24
N ILE A 547 24.26 -18.96 7.20
CA ILE A 547 23.38 -19.27 8.34
C ILE A 547 24.20 -19.96 9.44
N SER A 548 25.01 -20.95 9.08
CA SER A 548 25.89 -21.64 10.03
C SER A 548 26.91 -20.67 10.64
N ILE A 549 27.50 -19.79 9.83
CA ILE A 549 28.45 -18.77 10.30
C ILE A 549 27.76 -17.77 11.24
N ALA A 550 26.58 -17.26 10.89
CA ALA A 550 25.82 -16.34 11.75
C ALA A 550 25.46 -16.98 13.09
N THR A 551 25.11 -18.27 13.09
CA THR A 551 24.79 -19.03 14.30
C THR A 551 26.03 -19.20 15.18
N ALA A 552 27.17 -19.57 14.58
CA ALA A 552 28.45 -19.71 15.28
C ALA A 552 28.95 -18.39 15.87
N ALA A 553 28.75 -17.27 15.16
CA ALA A 553 29.08 -15.91 15.63
C ALA A 553 28.06 -15.36 16.66
N GLY A 554 27.00 -16.12 16.97
CA GLY A 554 25.93 -15.72 17.89
C GLY A 554 24.94 -14.70 17.34
N LEU A 555 25.04 -14.32 16.05
CA LEU A 555 24.13 -13.40 15.36
C LEU A 555 22.74 -14.04 15.06
N GLY A 556 22.54 -15.29 15.48
CA GLY A 556 21.36 -16.08 15.16
C GLY A 556 21.34 -16.39 13.66
N GLY A 557 20.23 -16.10 12.99
CA GLY A 557 20.08 -16.31 11.55
C GLY A 557 20.37 -15.08 10.66
N ARG A 558 21.04 -14.03 11.19
CA ARG A 558 21.29 -12.79 10.41
C ARG A 558 22.54 -12.91 9.54
N ILE A 559 22.33 -12.97 8.24
CA ILE A 559 23.39 -13.23 7.24
C ILE A 559 23.99 -11.97 6.62
N ASN A 560 23.38 -10.81 6.83
CA ASN A 560 23.69 -9.55 6.16
C ASN A 560 25.18 -9.18 6.19
N MET A 561 25.84 -9.28 7.34
CA MET A 561 27.27 -8.94 7.48
C MET A 561 28.18 -9.89 6.70
N ILE A 562 27.84 -11.17 6.66
CA ILE A 562 28.62 -12.22 5.98
C ILE A 562 28.52 -12.01 4.46
N MET A 563 27.29 -11.83 3.96
CA MET A 563 27.05 -11.59 2.53
C MET A 563 27.66 -10.27 2.05
N GLN A 564 27.62 -9.21 2.88
CA GLN A 564 28.24 -7.92 2.57
C GLN A 564 29.77 -8.03 2.49
N THR A 565 30.38 -8.80 3.40
CA THR A 565 31.83 -9.06 3.40
C THR A 565 32.25 -9.80 2.12
N ALA A 566 31.49 -10.83 1.74
CA ALA A 566 31.71 -11.57 0.51
C ALA A 566 31.57 -10.69 -0.74
N PHE A 567 30.59 -9.77 -0.76
CA PHE A 567 30.46 -8.79 -1.84
C PHE A 567 31.72 -7.91 -1.99
N PHE A 568 32.24 -7.35 -0.90
CA PHE A 568 33.46 -6.52 -0.97
C PHE A 568 34.69 -7.31 -1.42
N LYS A 569 34.78 -8.59 -1.06
CA LYS A 569 35.86 -9.48 -1.51
C LYS A 569 35.79 -9.80 -3.01
N LEU A 570 34.58 -10.01 -3.52
CA LEU A 570 34.37 -10.60 -4.84
C LEU A 570 34.00 -9.61 -5.96
N SER A 571 33.43 -8.46 -5.63
CA SER A 571 32.90 -7.51 -6.63
C SER A 571 33.95 -6.72 -7.39
N GLY A 572 35.16 -6.58 -6.83
CA GLY A 572 36.24 -5.80 -7.43
C GLY A 572 36.02 -4.28 -7.43
N VAL A 573 34.97 -3.77 -6.75
CA VAL A 573 34.68 -2.32 -6.69
C VAL A 573 35.74 -1.57 -5.90
N LEU A 574 36.31 -2.19 -4.86
CA LEU A 574 37.39 -1.65 -4.04
C LEU A 574 38.48 -2.70 -3.78
N PRO A 575 39.73 -2.25 -3.52
CA PRO A 575 40.75 -3.11 -2.94
C PRO A 575 40.26 -3.72 -1.63
N PHE A 576 40.41 -5.04 -1.47
CA PHE A 576 39.80 -5.79 -0.37
C PHE A 576 40.20 -5.29 1.03
N GLU A 577 41.49 -5.03 1.26
CA GLU A 577 41.99 -4.51 2.54
C GLU A 577 41.33 -3.17 2.94
N GLN A 578 41.17 -2.27 1.96
CA GLN A 578 40.49 -1.00 2.16
C GLN A 578 39.01 -1.21 2.47
N ALA A 579 38.34 -2.10 1.73
CA ALA A 579 36.93 -2.38 1.90
C ALA A 579 36.62 -3.00 3.28
N VAL A 580 37.45 -3.93 3.75
CA VAL A 580 37.30 -4.55 5.08
C VAL A 580 37.51 -3.54 6.20
N ALA A 581 38.50 -2.65 6.07
CA ALA A 581 38.73 -1.59 7.05
C ALA A 581 37.50 -0.66 7.18
N LEU A 582 37.00 -0.16 6.04
CA LEU A 582 35.81 0.70 6.00
C LEU A 582 34.56 0.00 6.55
N LEU A 583 34.39 -1.29 6.25
CA LEU A 583 33.29 -2.09 6.77
C LEU A 583 33.37 -2.21 8.30
N LYS A 584 34.56 -2.54 8.85
CA LYS A 584 34.76 -2.66 10.30
C LYS A 584 34.54 -1.32 11.02
N ASP A 585 34.90 -0.20 10.42
CA ASP A 585 34.65 1.13 10.98
C ASP A 585 33.16 1.51 10.94
N SER A 586 32.46 1.15 9.87
CA SER A 586 31.00 1.30 9.79
C SER A 586 30.30 0.49 10.87
N ILE A 587 30.74 -0.74 11.15
CA ILE A 587 30.18 -1.59 12.22
C ILE A 587 30.33 -0.91 13.58
N ARG A 588 31.52 -0.38 13.89
CA ARG A 588 31.76 0.31 15.17
C ARG A 588 30.85 1.53 15.33
N THR A 589 30.67 2.29 14.25
CA THR A 589 29.84 3.51 14.24
C THR A 589 28.36 3.19 14.41
N GLU A 590 27.82 2.23 13.65
CA GLU A 590 26.39 1.90 13.66
C GLU A 590 25.97 1.07 14.87
N TYR A 591 26.79 0.11 15.28
CA TYR A 591 26.46 -0.84 16.34
C TYR A 591 27.04 -0.46 17.71
N GLY A 592 27.92 0.55 17.80
CA GLY A 592 28.51 0.98 19.08
C GLY A 592 27.46 1.34 20.14
N ARG A 593 26.33 1.93 19.72
CA ARG A 593 25.21 2.25 20.63
C ARG A 593 24.45 1.01 21.17
N LYS A 594 24.69 -0.17 20.61
CA LYS A 594 24.07 -1.44 21.04
C LYS A 594 24.95 -2.24 22.02
N GLY A 595 26.17 -1.77 22.31
CA GLY A 595 27.11 -2.36 23.27
C GLY A 595 28.18 -3.24 22.62
N ASP A 596 29.33 -3.34 23.29
CA ASP A 596 30.56 -3.95 22.75
C ASP A 596 30.37 -5.40 22.29
N LYS A 597 29.59 -6.19 23.02
CA LYS A 597 29.29 -7.58 22.64
C LYS A 597 28.69 -7.70 21.24
N ILE A 598 27.75 -6.82 20.87
CA ILE A 598 27.13 -6.86 19.53
C ILE A 598 28.16 -6.43 18.48
N VAL A 599 29.02 -5.45 18.78
CA VAL A 599 30.09 -5.01 17.88
C VAL A 599 31.06 -6.16 17.62
N GLU A 600 31.56 -6.82 18.67
CA GLU A 600 32.48 -7.96 18.57
C GLU A 600 31.90 -9.13 17.77
N MET A 601 30.62 -9.47 17.98
CA MET A 601 29.94 -10.51 17.21
C MET A 601 29.89 -10.20 15.71
N ASN A 602 29.64 -8.94 15.34
CA ASN A 602 29.63 -8.53 13.93
C ASN A 602 31.04 -8.53 13.34
N LEU A 603 32.05 -8.09 14.09
CA LEU A 603 33.45 -8.13 13.66
C LEU A 603 33.93 -9.58 13.45
N GLY A 604 33.61 -10.49 14.37
CA GLY A 604 33.91 -11.92 14.24
C GLY A 604 33.22 -12.56 13.05
N ALA A 605 31.98 -12.15 12.72
CA ALA A 605 31.29 -12.62 11.53
C ALA A 605 31.97 -12.18 10.22
N VAL A 606 32.57 -10.98 10.17
CA VAL A 606 33.38 -10.53 9.02
C VAL A 606 34.58 -11.46 8.83
N ASP A 607 35.32 -11.76 9.89
CA ASP A 607 36.52 -12.61 9.80
C ASP A 607 36.16 -14.05 9.40
N LEU A 608 35.11 -14.62 10.00
CA LEU A 608 34.61 -15.96 9.64
C LEU A 608 34.09 -16.03 8.20
N ALA A 609 33.44 -14.98 7.71
CA ALA A 609 32.96 -14.92 6.33
C ALA A 609 34.10 -15.05 5.32
N VAL A 610 35.24 -14.39 5.58
CA VAL A 610 36.41 -14.43 4.69
C VAL A 610 37.04 -15.81 4.65
N GLN A 611 37.07 -16.52 5.80
CA GLN A 611 37.63 -17.85 5.96
C GLN A 611 36.76 -18.96 5.34
N ASN A 612 35.43 -18.78 5.34
CA ASN A 612 34.47 -19.80 4.91
C ASN A 612 33.86 -19.54 3.53
N LEU A 613 34.36 -18.55 2.80
CA LEU A 613 33.97 -18.31 1.41
C LEU A 613 34.70 -19.28 0.49
N VAL A 614 33.96 -20.17 -0.18
CA VAL A 614 34.50 -21.26 -0.98
C VAL A 614 34.30 -20.95 -2.47
N GLU A 615 35.38 -21.06 -3.26
CA GLU A 615 35.28 -21.10 -4.72
C GLU A 615 34.88 -22.51 -5.16
N ILE A 616 33.82 -22.62 -5.96
CA ILE A 616 33.31 -23.89 -6.45
C ILE A 616 33.97 -24.21 -7.79
N HIS A 617 34.85 -25.22 -7.77
CA HIS A 617 35.38 -25.83 -8.97
C HIS A 617 34.38 -26.85 -9.51
N TYR A 618 33.52 -26.42 -10.43
CA TYR A 618 32.50 -27.27 -11.07
C TYR A 618 33.08 -28.09 -12.24
N PRO A 619 32.56 -29.30 -12.50
CA PRO A 619 33.05 -30.17 -13.58
C PRO A 619 32.54 -29.74 -14.95
N ASP A 620 33.32 -30.03 -16.01
CA ASP A 620 32.93 -29.77 -17.41
C ASP A 620 31.62 -30.46 -17.81
N SER A 621 31.23 -31.54 -17.12
CA SER A 621 29.97 -32.25 -17.32
C SER A 621 28.74 -31.36 -17.11
N TRP A 622 28.86 -30.24 -16.37
CA TRP A 622 27.77 -29.28 -16.20
C TRP A 622 27.31 -28.65 -17.51
N ASN A 623 28.19 -28.55 -18.51
CA ASN A 623 27.85 -28.04 -19.84
C ASN A 623 26.84 -28.94 -20.58
N GLN A 624 26.78 -30.23 -20.20
CA GLN A 624 25.84 -31.21 -20.75
C GLN A 624 24.80 -31.66 -19.72
N ALA A 625 24.68 -30.95 -18.60
CA ALA A 625 23.72 -31.30 -17.56
C ALA A 625 22.32 -31.38 -18.16
N SER A 626 21.62 -32.47 -17.90
CA SER A 626 20.23 -32.68 -18.30
C SER A 626 19.46 -33.31 -17.15
N ASP A 627 18.34 -32.72 -16.79
CA ASP A 627 17.33 -33.32 -15.94
C ASP A 627 15.94 -32.90 -16.41
N GLN A 628 14.93 -33.71 -16.07
CA GLN A 628 13.52 -33.38 -16.33
C GLN A 628 12.95 -32.40 -15.29
N ARG A 629 13.78 -31.95 -14.34
CA ARG A 629 13.38 -31.01 -13.29
C ARG A 629 13.34 -29.60 -13.89
N GLY A 630 12.13 -29.12 -14.19
CA GLY A 630 11.93 -27.72 -14.54
C GLY A 630 12.38 -26.78 -13.42
N LEU A 631 12.54 -25.49 -13.74
CA LEU A 631 12.93 -24.42 -12.81
C LEU A 631 11.95 -24.19 -11.65
N ASP A 632 10.78 -24.81 -11.62
CA ASP A 632 9.79 -24.63 -10.55
C ASP A 632 9.06 -25.95 -10.29
N PHE A 633 9.26 -26.51 -9.09
CA PHE A 633 8.67 -27.78 -8.68
C PHE A 633 7.13 -27.77 -8.64
N ARG A 634 6.51 -26.59 -8.64
CA ARG A 634 5.05 -26.42 -8.56
C ARG A 634 4.37 -26.70 -9.91
N LEU A 635 5.08 -26.58 -11.03
CA LEU A 635 4.52 -26.72 -12.38
C LEU A 635 4.05 -28.14 -12.75
N GLY A 636 4.30 -29.14 -11.89
CA GLY A 636 3.78 -30.51 -12.06
C GLY A 636 2.47 -30.80 -11.32
N GLN A 637 1.88 -29.82 -10.63
CA GLN A 637 0.63 -30.02 -9.87
C GLN A 637 -0.61 -29.80 -10.75
N GLN A 638 -1.72 -30.48 -10.44
CA GLN A 638 -3.01 -30.20 -11.07
C GLN A 638 -3.52 -28.84 -10.59
N MET A 639 -3.73 -27.90 -11.51
CA MET A 639 -4.16 -26.54 -11.22
C MET A 639 -4.92 -25.92 -12.41
N PRO A 640 -5.69 -24.84 -12.22
CA PRO A 640 -6.31 -24.10 -13.32
C PRO A 640 -5.26 -23.54 -14.30
N ASP A 641 -5.60 -23.51 -15.58
CA ASP A 641 -4.72 -22.99 -16.65
C ASP A 641 -4.18 -21.59 -16.36
N TYR A 642 -5.01 -20.69 -15.83
CA TYR A 642 -4.61 -19.33 -15.48
C TYR A 642 -3.50 -19.29 -14.42
N MET A 643 -3.48 -20.28 -13.50
CA MET A 643 -2.41 -20.41 -12.50
C MET A 643 -1.06 -20.67 -13.19
N GLY A 644 -1.01 -21.61 -14.13
CA GLY A 644 0.21 -21.99 -14.83
C GLY A 644 0.65 -20.98 -15.90
N LYS A 645 -0.29 -20.38 -16.63
CA LYS A 645 -0.03 -19.51 -17.79
C LYS A 645 0.12 -18.04 -17.45
N VAL A 646 -0.40 -17.58 -16.30
CA VAL A 646 -0.37 -16.15 -15.91
C VAL A 646 0.24 -15.96 -14.52
N ILE A 647 -0.30 -16.60 -13.49
CA ILE A 647 0.10 -16.36 -12.09
C ILE A 647 1.55 -16.79 -11.82
N PHE A 648 1.93 -18.00 -12.22
CA PHE A 648 3.30 -18.48 -12.00
C PHE A 648 4.36 -17.72 -12.81
N PRO A 649 4.13 -17.33 -14.07
CA PRO A 649 5.01 -16.39 -14.75
C PRO A 649 5.23 -15.11 -13.95
N ILE A 650 4.17 -14.48 -13.42
CA ILE A 650 4.30 -13.29 -12.55
C ILE A 650 5.13 -13.60 -11.31
N LEU A 651 4.79 -14.67 -10.58
CA LEU A 651 5.51 -15.06 -9.35
C LEU A 651 6.97 -15.45 -9.59
N ARG A 652 7.35 -15.81 -10.83
CA ARG A 652 8.73 -16.13 -11.24
C ARG A 652 9.48 -14.93 -11.82
N GLN A 653 8.95 -13.71 -11.65
CA GLN A 653 9.51 -12.46 -12.20
C GLN A 653 9.52 -12.42 -13.74
N LYS A 654 8.55 -13.08 -14.37
CA LYS A 654 8.30 -13.08 -15.83
C LYS A 654 6.94 -12.48 -16.20
N GLY A 655 6.37 -11.66 -15.31
CA GLY A 655 5.10 -10.98 -15.55
C GLY A 655 5.18 -9.96 -16.69
N ASP A 656 6.35 -9.39 -16.96
CA ASP A 656 6.58 -8.46 -18.08
C ASP A 656 6.46 -9.12 -19.46
N ASP A 657 6.61 -10.44 -19.55
CA ASP A 657 6.50 -11.20 -20.81
C ASP A 657 5.04 -11.52 -21.18
N LEU A 658 4.10 -11.31 -20.25
CA LEU A 658 2.69 -11.58 -20.49
C LEU A 658 2.07 -10.52 -21.41
N PRO A 659 1.32 -10.94 -22.45
CA PRO A 659 0.67 -10.01 -23.35
C PRO A 659 -0.59 -9.40 -22.73
N VAL A 660 -1.12 -8.34 -23.34
CA VAL A 660 -2.36 -7.67 -22.90
C VAL A 660 -3.54 -8.65 -22.85
N SER A 661 -3.64 -9.59 -23.80
CA SER A 661 -4.70 -10.60 -23.85
C SER A 661 -4.75 -11.56 -22.64
N ALA A 662 -3.69 -11.60 -21.82
CA ALA A 662 -3.64 -12.43 -20.62
C ALA A 662 -4.49 -11.88 -19.45
N PHE A 663 -4.93 -10.63 -19.53
CA PHE A 663 -5.60 -9.91 -18.43
C PHE A 663 -7.06 -9.61 -18.76
N ALA A 664 -7.91 -9.64 -17.73
CA ALA A 664 -9.29 -9.20 -17.86
C ALA A 664 -9.34 -7.66 -18.06
N PRO A 665 -10.22 -7.15 -18.94
CA PRO A 665 -10.27 -5.72 -19.25
C PRO A 665 -10.69 -4.83 -18.07
N ASP A 666 -11.35 -5.42 -17.06
CA ASP A 666 -11.81 -4.77 -15.83
C ASP A 666 -10.92 -5.08 -14.62
N GLY A 667 -9.80 -5.78 -14.82
CA GLY A 667 -8.85 -6.11 -13.74
C GLY A 667 -9.29 -7.23 -12.80
N VAL A 668 -10.33 -8.00 -13.13
CA VAL A 668 -10.75 -9.16 -12.32
C VAL A 668 -9.68 -10.25 -12.33
N PHE A 669 -9.33 -10.75 -11.13
CA PHE A 669 -8.40 -11.87 -10.94
C PHE A 669 -9.13 -13.12 -10.42
N PRO A 670 -8.60 -14.33 -10.71
CA PRO A 670 -9.16 -15.56 -10.16
C PRO A 670 -9.02 -15.66 -8.64
N PHE A 671 -10.00 -16.33 -8.05
CA PHE A 671 -10.12 -16.56 -6.61
C PHE A 671 -9.41 -17.86 -6.17
N SER A 672 -9.16 -18.04 -4.88
CA SER A 672 -8.58 -19.27 -4.31
C SER A 672 -7.18 -19.65 -4.80
N THR A 673 -6.32 -18.68 -5.13
CA THR A 673 -5.03 -18.96 -5.79
C THR A 673 -3.86 -19.15 -4.82
N ALA A 674 -3.94 -18.64 -3.58
CA ALA A 674 -2.84 -18.75 -2.60
C ALA A 674 -2.46 -20.19 -2.25
N ARG A 675 -3.41 -21.13 -2.34
CA ARG A 675 -3.18 -22.56 -2.09
C ARG A 675 -2.12 -23.18 -3.00
N TYR A 676 -1.84 -22.61 -4.16
CA TYR A 676 -0.85 -23.11 -5.10
C TYR A 676 0.56 -22.51 -4.89
N GLU A 677 0.70 -21.46 -4.07
CA GLU A 677 2.00 -20.77 -3.93
C GLU A 677 3.06 -21.60 -3.22
N LYS A 678 2.70 -22.25 -2.10
CA LYS A 678 3.55 -23.18 -1.34
C LYS A 678 4.99 -22.67 -1.15
N ARG A 679 5.11 -21.47 -0.57
CA ARG A 679 6.31 -20.63 -0.57
C ARG A 679 7.53 -21.23 0.14
N GLY A 680 7.33 -22.02 1.19
CA GLY A 680 8.40 -22.71 1.94
C GLY A 680 9.40 -21.77 2.63
N VAL A 681 8.97 -20.58 3.08
CA VAL A 681 9.88 -19.53 3.58
C VAL A 681 10.15 -19.57 5.09
N ALA A 682 9.45 -20.38 5.87
CA ALA A 682 9.70 -20.52 7.30
C ALA A 682 11.07 -21.18 7.59
N ILE A 683 11.75 -20.69 8.63
CA ILE A 683 12.94 -21.37 9.17
C ILE A 683 12.52 -22.59 9.99
N ASN A 684 11.55 -22.40 10.88
CA ASN A 684 10.99 -23.43 11.73
C ASN A 684 9.46 -23.52 11.56
N VAL A 685 8.90 -24.72 11.65
CA VAL A 685 7.46 -24.99 11.61
C VAL A 685 7.06 -25.81 12.85
N PRO A 686 5.80 -25.73 13.32
CA PRO A 686 5.38 -26.49 14.49
C PRO A 686 5.26 -27.99 14.17
N GLU A 687 5.79 -28.83 15.05
CA GLU A 687 5.56 -30.27 15.09
C GLU A 687 4.47 -30.58 16.12
N TRP A 688 3.48 -31.41 15.76
CA TRP A 688 2.39 -31.80 16.65
C TRP A 688 2.75 -33.02 17.49
N ILE A 689 2.72 -32.86 18.82
CA ILE A 689 2.97 -33.90 19.81
C ILE A 689 1.61 -34.38 20.34
N LYS A 690 1.14 -35.50 19.79
CA LYS A 690 -0.24 -35.97 19.98
C LYS A 690 -0.56 -36.34 21.44
N GLU A 691 0.41 -36.85 22.19
CA GLU A 691 0.27 -37.29 23.58
C GLU A 691 -0.08 -36.13 24.52
N ASN A 692 0.35 -34.92 24.17
CA ASN A 692 0.14 -33.71 24.95
C ASN A 692 -1.12 -32.95 24.52
N CYS A 693 -1.73 -33.32 23.40
CA CYS A 693 -2.79 -32.51 22.77
C CYS A 693 -4.13 -32.68 23.48
N ILE A 694 -4.68 -31.57 23.97
CA ILE A 694 -5.99 -31.52 24.64
C ILE A 694 -7.17 -31.18 23.71
N GLN A 695 -6.96 -31.18 22.39
CA GLN A 695 -8.01 -30.97 21.37
C GLN A 695 -8.79 -29.64 21.47
N CYS A 696 -8.13 -28.57 21.91
CA CYS A 696 -8.78 -27.27 22.16
C CYS A 696 -8.91 -26.35 20.93
N ASN A 697 -8.31 -26.70 19.79
CA ASN A 697 -8.25 -25.92 18.55
C ASN A 697 -7.67 -24.49 18.63
N GLN A 698 -7.15 -24.04 19.78
CA GLN A 698 -6.63 -22.68 19.94
C GLN A 698 -5.44 -22.37 19.02
N CYS A 699 -4.59 -23.37 18.74
CA CYS A 699 -3.48 -23.23 17.81
C CYS A 699 -3.93 -22.87 16.39
N SER A 700 -5.07 -23.42 15.96
CA SER A 700 -5.70 -23.04 14.70
C SER A 700 -6.33 -21.67 14.82
N PHE A 701 -7.13 -21.41 15.87
CA PHE A 701 -7.89 -20.17 16.08
C PHE A 701 -7.07 -18.88 15.94
N ILE A 702 -5.83 -18.91 16.38
CA ILE A 702 -4.89 -17.77 16.39
C ILE A 702 -3.96 -17.72 15.17
N CYS A 703 -3.92 -18.77 14.34
CA CYS A 703 -2.94 -18.86 13.27
C CYS A 703 -3.21 -17.80 12.20
N PRO A 704 -2.28 -16.86 11.95
CA PRO A 704 -2.51 -15.74 11.05
C PRO A 704 -2.55 -16.13 9.56
N HIS A 705 -2.17 -17.36 9.21
CA HIS A 705 -2.08 -17.81 7.82
C HIS A 705 -2.89 -19.07 7.54
N ALA A 706 -3.65 -19.56 8.51
CA ALA A 706 -4.40 -20.83 8.42
C ALA A 706 -3.51 -22.06 8.11
N THR A 707 -2.28 -22.11 8.62
CA THR A 707 -1.29 -23.15 8.29
C THR A 707 -1.23 -24.28 9.32
N ILE A 708 -2.14 -24.27 10.29
CA ILE A 708 -2.32 -25.32 11.28
C ILE A 708 -3.83 -25.48 11.51
N ARG A 709 -4.38 -26.65 11.19
CA ARG A 709 -5.82 -26.90 11.13
C ARG A 709 -6.19 -28.19 11.85
N PRO A 710 -7.32 -28.22 12.56
CA PRO A 710 -7.83 -29.45 13.14
C PRO A 710 -8.62 -30.24 12.08
N PHE A 711 -8.45 -31.55 12.07
CA PHE A 711 -9.18 -32.47 11.20
C PHE A 711 -9.87 -33.54 12.03
N LEU A 712 -11.07 -33.92 11.57
CA LEU A 712 -11.83 -35.06 12.04
C LEU A 712 -11.94 -36.06 10.90
N ALA A 713 -11.65 -37.33 11.17
CA ALA A 713 -11.79 -38.43 10.22
C ALA A 713 -12.63 -39.56 10.82
N THR A 714 -13.52 -40.14 10.02
CA THR A 714 -14.22 -41.37 10.38
C THR A 714 -13.26 -42.56 10.34
N GLY A 715 -13.68 -43.71 10.87
CA GLY A 715 -12.89 -44.94 10.74
C GLY A 715 -12.67 -45.37 9.28
N GLU A 716 -13.66 -45.09 8.41
CA GLU A 716 -13.59 -45.41 6.99
C GLU A 716 -12.62 -44.50 6.23
N GLU A 717 -12.68 -43.18 6.46
CA GLU A 717 -11.75 -42.24 5.83
C GLU A 717 -10.28 -42.54 6.22
N MET A 718 -10.05 -43.05 7.43
CA MET A 718 -8.73 -43.43 7.91
C MET A 718 -8.13 -44.65 7.20
N ALA A 719 -8.91 -45.44 6.45
CA ALA A 719 -8.39 -46.57 5.70
C ALA A 719 -7.41 -46.15 4.58
N ALA A 720 -7.55 -44.92 4.06
CA ALA A 720 -6.67 -44.34 3.05
C ALA A 720 -5.53 -43.49 3.65
N ALA A 721 -5.40 -43.43 4.98
CA ALA A 721 -4.42 -42.59 5.64
C ALA A 721 -2.98 -43.14 5.46
N PRO A 722 -1.97 -42.29 5.17
CA PRO A 722 -0.60 -42.75 5.17
C PRO A 722 -0.16 -43.12 6.60
N GLN A 723 0.81 -44.03 6.73
CA GLN A 723 1.30 -44.51 8.04
C GLN A 723 1.77 -43.37 8.95
N SER A 724 2.23 -42.27 8.35
CA SER A 724 2.65 -41.04 9.02
C SER A 724 1.51 -40.17 9.55
N TYR A 725 0.25 -40.42 9.17
CA TYR A 725 -0.92 -39.65 9.58
C TYR A 725 -1.50 -40.16 10.91
N GLN A 726 -0.75 -39.91 11.98
CA GLN A 726 -1.17 -40.32 13.32
C GLN A 726 -2.33 -39.46 13.82
N THR A 727 -3.27 -40.07 14.56
CA THR A 727 -4.44 -39.42 15.14
C THR A 727 -4.58 -39.77 16.64
N ILE A 728 -5.51 -39.09 17.32
CA ILE A 728 -5.99 -39.45 18.67
C ILE A 728 -7.52 -39.53 18.66
N PRO A 729 -8.16 -40.31 19.55
CA PRO A 729 -9.62 -40.35 19.62
C PRO A 729 -10.21 -38.98 19.98
N ALA A 730 -11.26 -38.56 19.27
CA ALA A 730 -11.95 -37.30 19.56
C ALA A 730 -12.59 -37.32 20.97
N ALA A 731 -12.30 -36.29 21.77
CA ALA A 731 -12.64 -36.27 23.20
C ALA A 731 -14.03 -35.67 23.50
N ALA A 732 -14.50 -34.69 22.72
CA ALA A 732 -15.77 -34.02 22.97
C ALA A 732 -16.97 -34.92 22.58
N LYS A 733 -18.09 -34.77 23.30
CA LYS A 733 -19.26 -35.66 23.19
C LYS A 733 -19.86 -35.64 21.78
N GLU A 734 -19.90 -34.46 21.17
CA GLU A 734 -20.50 -34.17 19.86
C GLU A 734 -19.74 -34.82 18.70
N ILE A 735 -18.44 -35.06 18.87
CA ILE A 735 -17.53 -35.60 17.85
C ILE A 735 -16.99 -36.99 18.23
N LYS A 736 -17.55 -37.60 19.28
CA LYS A 736 -17.16 -38.93 19.75
C LYS A 736 -17.28 -39.95 18.61
N GLY A 737 -16.30 -40.84 18.49
CA GLY A 737 -16.22 -41.83 17.40
C GLY A 737 -15.39 -41.38 16.19
N HIS A 738 -14.95 -40.12 16.16
CA HIS A 738 -14.01 -39.63 15.15
C HIS A 738 -12.56 -39.70 15.62
N ASN A 739 -11.64 -39.70 14.65
CA ASN A 739 -10.21 -39.52 14.85
C ASN A 739 -9.86 -38.04 14.70
N PHE A 740 -9.21 -37.46 15.70
CA PHE A 740 -8.77 -36.08 15.74
C PHE A 740 -7.28 -35.96 15.41
N ARG A 741 -6.92 -34.93 14.63
CA ARG A 741 -5.54 -34.55 14.37
C ARG A 741 -5.39 -33.04 14.19
N ILE A 742 -4.27 -32.49 14.66
CA ILE A 742 -3.79 -31.18 14.22
C ILE A 742 -2.81 -31.39 13.06
N GLN A 743 -3.16 -30.88 11.87
CA GLN A 743 -2.32 -30.96 10.69
C GLN A 743 -1.64 -29.62 10.41
N VAL A 744 -0.34 -29.67 10.09
CA VAL A 744 0.48 -28.50 9.77
C VAL A 744 0.74 -28.44 8.26
N TYR A 745 0.76 -27.23 7.72
CA TYR A 745 1.00 -26.92 6.32
C TYR A 745 2.39 -26.29 6.22
N PRO A 746 3.46 -27.09 6.16
CA PRO A 746 4.82 -26.60 6.34
C PRO A 746 5.24 -25.58 5.28
N LEU A 747 4.80 -25.75 4.02
CA LEU A 747 5.17 -24.87 2.92
C LEU A 747 4.41 -23.53 2.89
N ASP A 748 3.31 -23.40 3.64
CA ASP A 748 2.59 -22.14 3.77
C ASP A 748 2.85 -21.46 5.12
N CYS A 749 3.43 -22.19 6.09
CA CYS A 749 3.78 -21.67 7.40
C CYS A 749 4.82 -20.56 7.28
N MET A 750 4.61 -19.48 8.05
CA MET A 750 5.56 -18.37 8.18
C MET A 750 6.47 -18.49 9.42
N GLY A 751 6.34 -19.58 10.18
CA GLY A 751 7.21 -19.88 11.33
C GLY A 751 7.10 -18.92 12.51
N CYS A 752 5.98 -18.20 12.65
CA CYS A 752 5.83 -17.17 13.68
C CYS A 752 5.92 -17.70 15.12
N GLY A 753 5.53 -18.95 15.37
CA GLY A 753 5.56 -19.55 16.71
C GLY A 753 4.32 -19.31 17.58
N ASN A 754 3.40 -18.42 17.19
CA ASN A 754 2.19 -18.08 17.98
C ASN A 754 1.39 -19.33 18.41
N CYS A 755 1.28 -20.35 17.55
CA CYS A 755 0.53 -21.57 17.84
C CYS A 755 1.17 -22.45 18.92
N ALA A 756 2.50 -22.51 18.94
CA ALA A 756 3.25 -23.21 19.98
C ALA A 756 3.22 -22.43 21.29
N ASP A 757 3.32 -21.10 21.20
CA ASP A 757 3.32 -20.20 22.35
C ASP A 757 2.04 -20.29 23.19
N ILE A 758 0.87 -20.26 22.52
CA ILE A 758 -0.42 -20.27 23.21
C ILE A 758 -0.91 -21.68 23.59
N CYS A 759 -0.14 -22.73 23.31
CA CYS A 759 -0.59 -24.10 23.57
C CYS A 759 -0.90 -24.29 25.07
N PRO A 760 -2.16 -24.53 25.48
CA PRO A 760 -2.54 -24.53 26.88
C PRO A 760 -2.25 -25.85 27.60
N ALA A 761 -1.66 -26.83 26.91
CA ALA A 761 -1.30 -28.11 27.51
C ALA A 761 -0.14 -27.94 28.51
N LYS A 762 -0.15 -28.74 29.60
CA LYS A 762 0.89 -28.67 30.65
C LYS A 762 2.30 -28.86 30.10
N VAL A 763 2.44 -29.80 29.18
CA VAL A 763 3.60 -29.94 28.31
C VAL A 763 3.11 -29.55 26.92
N SER A 764 3.82 -28.66 26.22
CA SER A 764 3.34 -28.16 24.92
C SER A 764 3.07 -29.32 23.96
N ALA A 765 1.93 -29.25 23.28
CA ALA A 765 1.59 -30.16 22.18
C ALA A 765 2.15 -29.71 20.82
N LEU A 766 2.90 -28.60 20.81
CA LEU A 766 3.48 -28.00 19.62
C LEU A 766 4.91 -27.53 19.91
N VAL A 767 5.88 -28.04 19.15
CA VAL A 767 7.30 -27.68 19.28
C VAL A 767 7.82 -27.20 17.94
N MET A 768 8.51 -26.06 17.90
CA MET A 768 9.07 -25.54 16.65
C MET A 768 10.30 -26.38 16.23
N LYS A 769 10.30 -26.86 14.98
CA LYS A 769 11.37 -27.67 14.38
C LYS A 769 11.82 -27.08 13.04
N PRO A 770 13.08 -27.29 12.61
CA PRO A 770 13.53 -26.84 11.29
C PRO A 770 12.65 -27.39 10.17
N ILE A 771 12.29 -26.55 9.20
CA ILE A 771 11.35 -26.91 8.12
C ILE A 771 11.77 -28.17 7.37
N ASP A 772 13.06 -28.35 7.12
CA ASP A 772 13.60 -29.49 6.36
C ASP A 772 13.37 -30.84 7.06
N THR A 773 13.22 -30.83 8.40
CA THR A 773 12.89 -32.03 9.17
C THR A 773 11.42 -32.41 9.09
N GLN A 774 10.56 -31.51 8.60
CA GLN A 774 9.11 -31.63 8.64
C GLN A 774 8.46 -31.64 7.26
N ALA A 775 8.98 -30.89 6.29
CA ALA A 775 8.31 -30.56 5.04
C ALA A 775 7.84 -31.79 4.25
N ALA A 776 8.74 -32.73 3.96
CA ALA A 776 8.40 -33.91 3.15
C ALA A 776 7.27 -34.76 3.76
N LEU A 777 7.39 -35.07 5.06
CA LEU A 777 6.41 -35.89 5.78
C LEU A 777 5.07 -35.16 5.96
N GLN A 778 5.11 -33.90 6.36
CA GLN A 778 3.88 -33.14 6.63
C GLN A 778 3.16 -32.72 5.36
N GLU A 779 3.84 -32.55 4.22
CA GLU A 779 3.18 -32.34 2.93
C GLU A 779 2.42 -33.59 2.46
N GLN A 780 2.95 -34.79 2.69
CA GLN A 780 2.21 -36.04 2.45
C GLN A 780 0.95 -36.11 3.33
N ASN A 781 1.09 -35.82 4.61
CA ASN A 781 -0.02 -35.80 5.56
C ASN A 781 -1.06 -34.72 5.23
N ARG A 782 -0.62 -33.53 4.80
CA ARG A 782 -1.50 -32.44 4.38
C ARG A 782 -2.36 -32.83 3.19
N LYS A 783 -1.76 -33.45 2.16
CA LYS A 783 -2.50 -33.92 0.97
C LYS A 783 -3.63 -34.87 1.35
N PHE A 784 -3.39 -35.79 2.28
CA PHE A 784 -4.45 -36.66 2.81
C PHE A 784 -5.49 -35.91 3.64
N ALA A 785 -5.07 -34.97 4.50
CA ALA A 785 -6.00 -34.18 5.31
C ALA A 785 -7.01 -33.41 4.43
N GLU A 786 -6.56 -32.87 3.30
CA GLU A 786 -7.40 -32.13 2.35
C GLU A 786 -8.41 -33.01 1.58
N THR A 787 -8.30 -34.34 1.64
CA THR A 787 -9.32 -35.25 1.05
C THR A 787 -10.46 -35.57 2.02
N LEU A 788 -10.34 -35.20 3.30
CA LEU A 788 -11.34 -35.51 4.32
C LEU A 788 -12.59 -34.65 4.16
N ALA A 789 -13.77 -35.23 4.36
CA ALA A 789 -15.03 -34.48 4.26
C ALA A 789 -15.14 -33.42 5.37
N PRO A 790 -15.66 -32.20 5.08
CA PRO A 790 -15.89 -31.18 6.09
C PRO A 790 -16.88 -31.64 7.18
N LYS A 791 -16.50 -31.47 8.46
CA LYS A 791 -17.28 -31.92 9.63
C LYS A 791 -17.65 -30.77 10.57
N GLY A 792 -17.66 -29.54 10.04
CA GLY A 792 -17.99 -28.33 10.79
C GLY A 792 -19.39 -28.34 11.40
N HIS A 793 -20.35 -29.07 10.81
CA HIS A 793 -21.73 -29.17 11.28
C HIS A 793 -21.88 -29.91 12.63
N LEU A 794 -20.88 -30.69 13.05
CA LEU A 794 -20.93 -31.47 14.30
C LEU A 794 -20.82 -30.60 15.56
N MET A 795 -20.37 -29.34 15.44
CA MET A 795 -20.21 -28.44 16.58
C MET A 795 -20.79 -27.06 16.29
N LYS A 796 -21.19 -26.35 17.34
CA LYS A 796 -21.71 -24.99 17.21
C LYS A 796 -20.64 -24.05 16.61
N ARG A 797 -20.96 -23.47 15.46
CA ARG A 797 -20.09 -22.59 14.64
C ARG A 797 -19.52 -21.41 15.45
N THR A 798 -20.32 -20.83 16.34
CA THR A 798 -19.98 -19.66 17.16
C THR A 798 -19.24 -20.00 18.46
N THR A 799 -18.51 -21.11 18.50
CA THR A 799 -17.62 -21.48 19.62
C THR A 799 -16.17 -21.51 19.16
N VAL A 800 -15.22 -21.31 20.09
CA VAL A 800 -13.79 -21.37 19.76
C VAL A 800 -13.41 -22.71 19.14
N ILE A 801 -13.95 -23.83 19.63
CA ILE A 801 -13.64 -25.15 19.08
C ILE A 801 -14.36 -25.36 17.74
N GLY A 802 -15.67 -25.12 17.69
CA GLY A 802 -16.50 -25.40 16.51
C GLY A 802 -16.20 -24.50 15.30
N SER A 803 -15.79 -23.25 15.53
CA SER A 803 -15.34 -22.35 14.46
C SER A 803 -14.13 -22.89 13.70
N GLN A 804 -13.25 -23.65 14.36
CA GLN A 804 -12.04 -24.17 13.75
C GLN A 804 -12.24 -25.48 12.98
N PHE A 805 -13.41 -26.11 13.12
CA PHE A 805 -13.83 -27.20 12.23
C PHE A 805 -14.54 -26.68 10.97
N GLN A 806 -14.76 -25.37 10.86
CA GLN A 806 -15.21 -24.75 9.60
C GLN A 806 -14.01 -24.53 8.68
N GLU A 807 -14.26 -24.65 7.38
CA GLU A 807 -13.25 -24.33 6.36
C GLU A 807 -12.87 -22.84 6.45
N PRO A 808 -11.58 -22.50 6.61
CA PRO A 808 -11.15 -21.12 6.56
C PRO A 808 -11.17 -20.61 5.11
N MET A 809 -11.99 -19.61 4.82
CA MET A 809 -12.07 -18.97 3.50
C MET A 809 -11.09 -17.78 3.34
N LEU A 810 -10.09 -17.71 4.23
CA LEU A 810 -8.94 -16.81 4.15
C LEU A 810 -7.70 -17.60 4.58
N GLU A 811 -6.80 -17.87 3.65
CA GLU A 811 -5.63 -18.71 3.86
C GLU A 811 -4.38 -18.18 3.15
N PHE A 812 -3.21 -18.40 3.76
CA PHE A 812 -1.89 -18.21 3.14
C PHE A 812 -1.63 -16.79 2.58
N SER A 813 -2.19 -15.75 3.22
CA SER A 813 -2.01 -14.36 2.79
C SER A 813 -0.55 -13.89 2.80
N GLY A 814 -0.27 -12.83 2.05
CA GLY A 814 1.03 -12.15 2.02
C GLY A 814 1.38 -11.35 3.29
N ALA A 815 0.62 -11.52 4.38
CA ALA A 815 0.80 -10.80 5.63
C ALA A 815 2.08 -11.18 6.37
N CYS A 816 2.51 -10.33 7.31
CA CYS A 816 3.70 -10.54 8.11
C CYS A 816 3.65 -11.84 8.94
N SER A 817 4.80 -12.44 9.22
CA SER A 817 4.88 -13.58 10.15
C SER A 817 4.39 -13.15 11.54
N GLY A 818 3.30 -13.75 12.01
CA GLY A 818 2.69 -13.40 13.29
C GLY A 818 1.75 -12.19 13.26
N CYS A 819 1.29 -11.75 12.09
CA CYS A 819 0.37 -10.61 11.93
C CYS A 819 -0.84 -10.69 12.89
N GLY A 820 -1.16 -9.57 13.54
CA GLY A 820 -2.29 -9.47 14.46
C GLY A 820 -3.66 -9.26 13.78
N GLU A 821 -3.70 -8.90 12.49
CA GLU A 821 -4.94 -8.57 11.76
C GLU A 821 -5.67 -9.82 11.26
N THR A 822 -4.94 -10.71 10.56
CA THR A 822 -5.53 -11.82 9.80
C THR A 822 -6.25 -12.88 10.64
N PRO A 823 -5.91 -13.15 11.93
CA PRO A 823 -6.71 -14.04 12.76
C PRO A 823 -8.18 -13.59 12.88
N TYR A 824 -8.44 -12.28 13.01
CA TYR A 824 -9.79 -11.73 13.09
C TYR A 824 -10.54 -11.93 11.77
N ALA A 825 -9.97 -11.46 10.65
CA ALA A 825 -10.58 -11.58 9.33
C ALA A 825 -10.90 -13.04 8.98
N ARG A 826 -10.01 -13.97 9.30
CA ARG A 826 -10.22 -15.41 9.07
C ARG A 826 -11.35 -15.99 9.92
N ILE A 827 -11.47 -15.58 11.18
CA ILE A 827 -12.61 -16.01 12.02
C ILE A 827 -13.92 -15.51 11.42
N VAL A 828 -13.98 -14.25 10.95
CA VAL A 828 -15.16 -13.73 10.26
C VAL A 828 -15.52 -14.57 9.04
N THR A 829 -14.54 -14.94 8.21
CA THR A 829 -14.82 -15.82 7.06
C THR A 829 -15.24 -17.24 7.46
N GLN A 830 -14.69 -17.79 8.54
CA GLN A 830 -15.15 -19.07 9.10
C GLN A 830 -16.58 -19.01 9.63
N LEU A 831 -17.11 -17.84 9.99
CA LEU A 831 -18.47 -17.66 10.51
C LEU A 831 -19.50 -17.27 9.44
N PHE A 832 -19.11 -16.53 8.40
CA PHE A 832 -20.05 -15.95 7.43
C PHE A 832 -19.59 -15.99 5.96
N GLY A 833 -18.41 -16.56 5.69
CA GLY A 833 -17.71 -16.43 4.42
C GLY A 833 -18.50 -16.83 3.18
N GLU A 834 -19.37 -17.84 3.30
CA GLU A 834 -20.18 -18.37 2.19
C GLU A 834 -21.25 -17.40 1.68
N ARG A 835 -21.49 -16.28 2.37
CA ARG A 835 -22.53 -15.30 2.04
C ARG A 835 -22.07 -13.85 2.21
N MET A 836 -20.77 -13.63 2.40
CA MET A 836 -20.27 -12.30 2.73
C MET A 836 -19.76 -11.53 1.51
N MET A 837 -19.91 -10.21 1.57
CA MET A 837 -19.31 -9.24 0.66
C MET A 837 -18.39 -8.32 1.46
N ILE A 838 -17.16 -8.11 1.00
CA ILE A 838 -16.12 -7.33 1.69
C ILE A 838 -15.81 -6.08 0.88
N ALA A 839 -16.14 -4.92 1.44
CA ALA A 839 -15.62 -3.63 1.03
C ALA A 839 -14.38 -3.31 1.87
N ASN A 840 -13.20 -3.35 1.25
CA ASN A 840 -11.94 -3.23 1.98
C ASN A 840 -11.30 -1.87 1.73
N ALA A 841 -11.00 -1.11 2.77
CA ALA A 841 -10.19 0.11 2.68
C ALA A 841 -8.76 -0.20 2.25
N THR A 842 -8.12 0.70 1.53
CA THR A 842 -6.69 0.56 1.21
C THR A 842 -5.87 0.58 2.51
N GLY A 843 -4.95 -0.38 2.67
CA GLY A 843 -4.14 -0.52 3.88
C GLY A 843 -3.51 -1.90 3.97
N CYS A 844 -3.02 -2.32 5.13
CA CYS A 844 -2.50 -3.69 5.30
C CYS A 844 -3.50 -4.74 4.81
N THR A 845 -4.78 -4.56 5.16
CA THR A 845 -5.89 -5.46 4.86
C THR A 845 -6.12 -5.66 3.37
N SER A 846 -5.96 -4.62 2.55
CA SER A 846 -6.02 -4.77 1.09
C SER A 846 -4.74 -5.35 0.51
N ILE A 847 -3.57 -4.99 1.05
CA ILE A 847 -2.29 -5.48 0.55
C ILE A 847 -2.14 -6.99 0.78
N TRP A 848 -2.34 -7.48 2.00
CA TRP A 848 -2.30 -8.93 2.20
C TRP A 848 -3.53 -9.63 1.65
N GLY A 849 -4.65 -8.92 1.46
CA GLY A 849 -5.93 -9.46 1.01
C GLY A 849 -6.07 -9.63 -0.50
N ALA A 850 -5.38 -8.82 -1.32
CA ALA A 850 -5.53 -8.86 -2.78
C ALA A 850 -4.34 -8.26 -3.55
N SER A 851 -3.10 -8.49 -3.11
CA SER A 851 -1.95 -8.18 -3.97
C SER A 851 -1.86 -9.18 -5.12
N ALA A 852 -2.19 -8.73 -6.34
CA ALA A 852 -2.04 -9.54 -7.54
C ALA A 852 -0.61 -10.13 -7.63
N PRO A 853 -0.48 -11.39 -8.08
CA PRO A 853 -1.50 -12.21 -8.72
C PRO A 853 -2.25 -13.17 -7.78
N VAL A 854 -2.06 -13.05 -6.46
CA VAL A 854 -2.49 -14.08 -5.49
C VAL A 854 -3.62 -13.61 -4.60
N SER A 855 -4.71 -14.37 -4.60
CA SER A 855 -5.84 -14.20 -3.72
C SER A 855 -5.78 -15.22 -2.57
N PRO A 856 -5.69 -14.75 -1.30
CA PRO A 856 -5.78 -15.60 -0.12
C PRO A 856 -7.23 -15.95 0.25
N TYR A 857 -8.21 -15.24 -0.29
CA TYR A 857 -9.60 -15.57 -0.11
C TYR A 857 -9.95 -16.76 -1.01
N CYS A 858 -10.68 -17.72 -0.46
CA CYS A 858 -11.03 -18.94 -1.16
C CYS A 858 -12.48 -19.38 -0.96
N ALA A 859 -12.98 -20.20 -1.88
CA ALA A 859 -14.31 -20.78 -1.82
C ALA A 859 -14.29 -22.10 -1.04
N ASN A 860 -15.42 -22.47 -0.43
CA ASN A 860 -15.64 -23.81 0.11
C ASN A 860 -15.86 -24.85 -1.01
N SER A 861 -16.12 -26.09 -0.59
CA SER A 861 -16.43 -27.22 -1.48
C SER A 861 -17.67 -27.02 -2.38
N GLU A 862 -18.59 -26.11 -2.02
CA GLU A 862 -19.77 -25.75 -2.83
C GLU A 862 -19.48 -24.62 -3.83
N GLY A 863 -18.27 -24.04 -3.83
CA GLY A 863 -17.93 -22.89 -4.66
C GLY A 863 -18.35 -21.53 -4.10
N HIS A 864 -18.82 -21.47 -2.85
CA HIS A 864 -19.22 -20.24 -2.16
C HIS A 864 -18.06 -19.65 -1.34
N GLY A 865 -17.88 -18.33 -1.38
CA GLY A 865 -16.85 -17.64 -0.58
C GLY A 865 -17.00 -16.12 -0.59
N PRO A 866 -16.12 -15.39 0.11
CA PRO A 866 -16.20 -13.93 0.23
C PRO A 866 -16.04 -13.23 -1.11
N ALA A 867 -17.03 -12.43 -1.53
CA ALA A 867 -16.86 -11.50 -2.63
C ALA A 867 -16.07 -10.28 -2.13
N TRP A 868 -14.86 -10.05 -2.64
CA TRP A 868 -13.93 -9.05 -2.11
C TRP A 868 -13.66 -7.95 -3.14
N ASN A 869 -13.60 -6.70 -2.70
CA ASN A 869 -13.12 -5.58 -3.51
C ASN A 869 -12.49 -4.46 -2.66
N ASN A 870 -11.57 -3.69 -3.25
CA ASN A 870 -11.02 -2.45 -2.70
C ASN A 870 -11.32 -1.31 -3.67
N SER A 871 -12.09 -0.32 -3.21
CA SER A 871 -12.29 0.94 -3.93
C SER A 871 -11.07 1.84 -3.69
N LEU A 872 -11.09 2.68 -2.64
CA LEU A 872 -9.98 3.57 -2.29
C LEU A 872 -9.67 3.49 -0.78
N PHE A 873 -8.86 4.43 -0.28
CA PHE A 873 -8.50 4.50 1.14
C PHE A 873 -9.59 5.21 1.95
N GLU A 874 -10.13 6.28 1.39
CA GLU A 874 -11.02 7.24 2.01
C GLU A 874 -12.49 6.80 2.06
N ASP A 875 -12.92 5.85 1.22
CA ASP A 875 -14.35 5.64 0.89
C ASP A 875 -14.91 4.25 1.26
N ALA A 876 -14.17 3.44 2.02
CA ALA A 876 -14.57 2.04 2.21
C ALA A 876 -15.93 1.85 2.90
N ALA A 877 -16.34 2.79 3.76
CA ALA A 877 -17.63 2.74 4.41
C ALA A 877 -18.76 2.97 3.39
N GLU A 878 -18.64 4.03 2.61
CA GLU A 878 -19.57 4.43 1.57
C GLU A 878 -19.64 3.38 0.47
N PHE A 879 -18.51 2.76 0.14
CA PHE A 879 -18.43 1.67 -0.82
C PHE A 879 -19.20 0.43 -0.36
N GLY A 880 -19.01 0.02 0.90
CA GLY A 880 -19.79 -1.07 1.50
C GLY A 880 -21.27 -0.73 1.67
N TYR A 881 -21.60 0.54 1.95
CA TYR A 881 -22.97 1.03 1.93
C TYR A 881 -23.59 0.90 0.53
N GLY A 882 -22.83 1.15 -0.54
CA GLY A 882 -23.24 0.89 -1.91
C GLY A 882 -23.63 -0.58 -2.16
N TYR A 883 -22.91 -1.54 -1.56
CA TYR A 883 -23.31 -2.95 -1.60
C TYR A 883 -24.65 -3.18 -0.90
N HIS A 884 -24.88 -2.52 0.24
CA HIS A 884 -26.14 -2.62 0.97
C HIS A 884 -27.30 -2.10 0.12
N MET A 885 -27.16 -0.89 -0.44
CA MET A 885 -28.17 -0.32 -1.35
C MET A 885 -28.52 -1.28 -2.49
N ALA A 886 -27.51 -1.83 -3.17
CA ALA A 886 -27.72 -2.71 -4.32
C ALA A 886 -28.38 -4.04 -3.94
N ILE A 887 -27.89 -4.71 -2.89
CA ILE A 887 -28.44 -5.99 -2.45
C ILE A 887 -29.85 -5.82 -1.88
N SER A 888 -30.08 -4.81 -1.05
CA SER A 888 -31.39 -4.54 -0.47
C SER A 888 -32.43 -4.22 -1.56
N GLN A 889 -32.09 -3.38 -2.55
CA GLN A 889 -32.99 -3.08 -3.67
C GLN A 889 -33.30 -4.34 -4.51
N ARG A 890 -32.28 -5.13 -4.86
CA ARG A 890 -32.48 -6.35 -5.65
C ARG A 890 -33.31 -7.39 -4.89
N ARG A 891 -33.13 -7.51 -3.57
CA ARG A 891 -33.93 -8.43 -2.73
C ARG A 891 -35.35 -7.94 -2.49
N ASN A 892 -35.58 -6.62 -2.42
CA ASN A 892 -36.93 -6.04 -2.37
C ASN A 892 -37.70 -6.32 -3.66
N LEU A 893 -37.06 -6.12 -4.82
CA LEU A 893 -37.65 -6.51 -6.12
C LEU A 893 -38.00 -8.00 -6.14
N LEU A 894 -37.09 -8.86 -5.69
CA LEU A 894 -37.35 -10.30 -5.59
C LEU A 894 -38.54 -10.59 -4.65
N ALA A 895 -38.64 -9.91 -3.51
CA ALA A 895 -39.77 -10.06 -2.60
C ALA A 895 -41.10 -9.65 -3.25
N ASP A 896 -41.13 -8.57 -4.02
CA ASP A 896 -42.31 -8.14 -4.79
C ASP A 896 -42.69 -9.17 -5.87
N GLN A 897 -41.70 -9.69 -6.59
CA GLN A 897 -41.89 -10.77 -7.57
C GLN A 897 -42.46 -12.04 -6.91
N VAL A 898 -41.98 -12.39 -5.71
CA VAL A 898 -42.49 -13.53 -4.93
C VAL A 898 -43.94 -13.27 -4.48
N ARG A 899 -44.28 -12.07 -4.00
CA ARG A 899 -45.67 -11.70 -3.65
C ARG A 899 -46.60 -11.82 -4.86
N GLU A 900 -46.16 -11.37 -6.02
CA GLU A 900 -46.91 -11.50 -7.26
C GLU A 900 -47.08 -12.97 -7.67
N ALA A 901 -46.02 -13.78 -7.62
CA ALA A 901 -46.09 -15.21 -7.92
C ALA A 901 -47.07 -15.96 -7.00
N LEU A 902 -47.13 -15.58 -5.71
CA LEU A 902 -48.07 -16.14 -4.75
C LEU A 902 -49.54 -15.79 -5.08
N SER A 903 -49.80 -14.70 -5.81
CA SER A 903 -51.16 -14.36 -6.28
C SER A 903 -51.63 -15.23 -7.45
N GLY A 904 -50.70 -15.88 -8.17
CA GLY A 904 -50.97 -16.72 -9.34
C GLY A 904 -51.10 -18.22 -9.04
N ALA A 905 -51.15 -19.03 -10.11
CA ALA A 905 -51.17 -20.49 -10.02
C ALA A 905 -49.75 -21.05 -9.85
N VAL A 906 -49.44 -21.54 -8.64
CA VAL A 906 -48.18 -22.21 -8.27
C VAL A 906 -48.51 -23.51 -7.54
N SER A 907 -47.66 -24.52 -7.68
CA SER A 907 -47.83 -25.80 -6.96
C SER A 907 -47.78 -25.59 -5.44
N GLY A 908 -48.43 -26.48 -4.67
CA GLY A 908 -48.52 -26.33 -3.21
C GLY A 908 -47.17 -26.27 -2.52
N GLU A 909 -46.21 -27.09 -2.96
CA GLU A 909 -44.86 -27.13 -2.40
C GLU A 909 -44.05 -25.86 -2.71
N LEU A 910 -44.16 -25.35 -3.94
CA LEU A 910 -43.52 -24.10 -4.34
C LEU A 910 -44.14 -22.90 -3.62
N ARG A 911 -45.46 -22.88 -3.45
CA ARG A 911 -46.18 -21.85 -2.69
C ARG A 911 -45.69 -21.77 -1.24
N GLU A 912 -45.53 -22.92 -0.60
CA GLU A 912 -45.00 -23.00 0.77
C GLU A 912 -43.57 -22.45 0.85
N ALA A 913 -42.67 -22.91 -0.03
CA ALA A 913 -41.28 -22.45 -0.05
C ALA A 913 -41.16 -20.93 -0.31
N LEU A 914 -41.97 -20.39 -1.24
CA LEU A 914 -42.04 -18.95 -1.53
C LEU A 914 -42.53 -18.14 -0.32
N SER A 915 -43.56 -18.63 0.37
CA SER A 915 -44.13 -17.94 1.55
C SER A 915 -43.15 -17.94 2.72
N LEU A 916 -42.57 -19.09 3.04
CA LEU A 916 -41.58 -19.22 4.12
C LEU A 916 -40.30 -18.45 3.81
N TRP A 917 -39.87 -18.38 2.54
CA TRP A 917 -38.76 -17.54 2.15
C TRP A 917 -39.07 -16.06 2.38
N LEU A 918 -40.27 -15.59 2.01
CA LEU A 918 -40.67 -14.19 2.19
C LEU A 918 -40.70 -13.78 3.67
N GLU A 919 -41.24 -14.64 4.55
CA GLU A 919 -41.23 -14.43 6.01
C GLU A 919 -39.80 -14.44 6.58
N GLY A 920 -38.95 -15.35 6.08
CA GLY A 920 -37.61 -15.59 6.57
C GLY A 920 -36.49 -14.86 5.82
N MET A 921 -36.79 -13.96 4.88
CA MET A 921 -35.78 -13.44 3.94
C MET A 921 -34.64 -12.69 4.64
N ASN A 922 -34.89 -12.10 5.81
CA ASN A 922 -33.87 -11.37 6.58
C ASN A 922 -33.19 -12.22 7.68
N ASN A 923 -33.54 -13.50 7.78
CA ASN A 923 -32.86 -14.47 8.64
C ASN A 923 -31.91 -15.33 7.78
N PRO A 924 -30.61 -15.39 8.08
CA PRO A 924 -29.63 -16.07 7.22
C PRO A 924 -29.84 -17.59 7.12
N GLU A 925 -30.31 -18.24 8.19
CA GLU A 925 -30.57 -19.69 8.20
C GLU A 925 -31.85 -20.03 7.43
N GLN A 926 -32.95 -19.31 7.70
CA GLN A 926 -34.23 -19.54 7.04
C GLN A 926 -34.18 -19.16 5.55
N SER A 927 -33.59 -18.01 5.20
CA SER A 927 -33.45 -17.59 3.81
C SER A 927 -32.62 -18.55 2.97
N ARG A 928 -31.59 -19.18 3.56
CA ARG A 928 -30.82 -20.24 2.90
C ARG A 928 -31.65 -21.51 2.74
N LEU A 929 -32.24 -22.01 3.83
CA LEU A 929 -33.02 -23.24 3.82
C LEU A 929 -34.12 -23.21 2.76
N GLN A 930 -34.93 -22.14 2.76
CA GLN A 930 -36.01 -21.98 1.78
C GLN A 930 -35.46 -21.63 0.40
N GLY A 931 -34.38 -20.85 0.31
CA GLY A 931 -33.70 -20.55 -0.94
C GLY A 931 -33.21 -21.80 -1.68
N ASP A 932 -32.59 -22.74 -0.97
CA ASP A 932 -32.11 -23.98 -1.57
C ASP A 932 -33.27 -24.89 -1.98
N ARG A 933 -34.38 -24.89 -1.22
CA ARG A 933 -35.64 -25.53 -1.63
C ARG A 933 -36.21 -24.89 -2.89
N LEU A 934 -36.21 -23.56 -3.00
CA LEU A 934 -36.63 -22.83 -4.19
C LEU A 934 -35.76 -23.16 -5.41
N LYS A 935 -34.44 -23.24 -5.27
CA LYS A 935 -33.53 -23.66 -6.35
C LYS A 935 -33.88 -25.04 -6.92
N ALA A 936 -34.34 -25.97 -6.07
CA ALA A 936 -34.75 -27.31 -6.50
C ALA A 936 -36.15 -27.33 -7.16
N LEU A 937 -37.09 -26.51 -6.67
CA LEU A 937 -38.49 -26.51 -7.11
C LEU A 937 -38.77 -25.63 -8.34
N LEU A 938 -38.11 -24.47 -8.46
CA LEU A 938 -38.37 -23.52 -9.54
C LEU A 938 -38.15 -24.08 -10.96
N PRO A 939 -37.12 -24.91 -11.23
CA PRO A 939 -36.98 -25.57 -12.54
C PRO A 939 -38.16 -26.47 -12.93
N GLN A 940 -38.95 -26.92 -11.95
CA GLN A 940 -40.10 -27.80 -12.13
C GLN A 940 -41.43 -27.01 -12.18
N GLY A 941 -41.40 -25.70 -11.94
CA GLY A 941 -42.56 -24.82 -11.76
C GLY A 941 -43.32 -24.43 -13.04
N GLY A 942 -42.93 -24.93 -14.21
CA GLY A 942 -43.53 -24.62 -15.51
C GLY A 942 -42.96 -23.35 -16.18
N ASP A 943 -43.60 -22.90 -17.26
CA ASP A 943 -43.06 -21.86 -18.17
C ASP A 943 -43.38 -20.40 -17.77
N SER A 944 -43.85 -20.17 -16.54
CA SER A 944 -44.21 -18.82 -16.06
C SER A 944 -43.02 -17.86 -16.15
N PRO A 945 -43.15 -16.71 -16.86
CA PRO A 945 -42.09 -15.69 -16.93
C PRO A 945 -41.65 -15.21 -15.54
N ARG A 946 -42.60 -15.02 -14.62
CA ARG A 946 -42.31 -14.57 -13.26
C ARG A 946 -41.49 -15.59 -12.47
N LEU A 947 -41.77 -16.89 -12.62
CA LEU A 947 -41.00 -17.94 -11.95
C LEU A 947 -39.58 -18.06 -12.53
N LYS A 948 -39.42 -17.83 -13.85
CA LYS A 948 -38.09 -17.77 -14.50
C LYS A 948 -37.27 -16.58 -14.00
N GLU A 949 -37.89 -15.42 -13.80
CA GLU A 949 -37.23 -14.25 -13.21
C GLU A 949 -36.79 -14.52 -11.76
N ILE A 950 -37.67 -15.13 -10.94
CA ILE A 950 -37.33 -15.52 -9.57
C ILE A 950 -36.18 -16.54 -9.57
N ALA A 951 -36.20 -17.52 -10.48
CA ALA A 951 -35.12 -18.50 -10.63
C ALA A 951 -33.79 -17.87 -11.05
N ALA A 952 -33.82 -16.87 -11.94
CA ALA A 952 -32.63 -16.14 -12.37
C ALA A 952 -32.00 -15.31 -11.23
N ALA A 953 -32.78 -14.98 -10.19
CA ALA A 953 -32.34 -14.28 -8.98
C ALA A 953 -31.93 -15.22 -7.83
N ALA A 954 -31.59 -16.49 -8.11
CA ALA A 954 -31.24 -17.48 -7.10
C ALA A 954 -30.01 -17.10 -6.24
N ASP A 955 -29.14 -16.23 -6.75
CA ASP A 955 -28.02 -15.64 -6.01
C ASP A 955 -28.48 -14.73 -4.86
N LEU A 956 -29.73 -14.27 -4.87
CA LEU A 956 -30.30 -13.34 -3.87
C LEU A 956 -31.16 -14.01 -2.80
N PHE A 957 -31.42 -15.32 -2.90
CA PHE A 957 -32.28 -16.02 -1.95
C PHE A 957 -31.73 -15.94 -0.52
N THR A 958 -30.48 -16.35 -0.32
CA THR A 958 -29.80 -16.26 0.98
C THR A 958 -29.47 -14.81 1.33
N LYS A 959 -29.79 -14.36 2.55
CA LYS A 959 -29.35 -13.05 3.07
C LYS A 959 -27.83 -12.92 2.97
N LYS A 960 -27.34 -11.82 2.41
CA LYS A 960 -25.91 -11.51 2.34
C LYS A 960 -25.43 -10.82 3.62
N SER A 961 -24.15 -10.97 3.94
CA SER A 961 -23.49 -10.30 5.07
C SER A 961 -22.52 -9.26 4.53
N ILE A 962 -22.75 -7.98 4.80
CA ILE A 962 -21.92 -6.91 4.25
C ILE A 962 -20.90 -6.49 5.30
N TRP A 963 -19.62 -6.64 4.96
CA TRP A 963 -18.49 -6.34 5.82
C TRP A 963 -17.62 -5.25 5.22
N ILE A 964 -17.25 -4.28 6.05
CA ILE A 964 -16.35 -3.20 5.71
C ILE A 964 -15.08 -3.38 6.54
N TYR A 965 -13.96 -3.63 5.90
CA TYR A 965 -12.67 -3.87 6.54
C TYR A 965 -11.76 -2.66 6.42
N GLY A 966 -11.04 -2.32 7.48
CA GLY A 966 -9.96 -1.36 7.39
C GLY A 966 -9.10 -1.29 8.66
N GLY A 967 -7.96 -0.61 8.55
CA GLY A 967 -7.07 -0.33 9.67
C GLY A 967 -7.48 0.93 10.43
N ASP A 968 -6.73 1.26 11.48
CA ASP A 968 -6.99 2.48 12.26
C ASP A 968 -6.79 3.77 11.46
N GLY A 969 -5.85 3.83 10.52
CA GLY A 969 -5.67 5.02 9.68
C GLY A 969 -6.85 5.34 8.77
N TRP A 970 -7.62 4.35 8.35
CA TRP A 970 -8.89 4.62 7.65
C TRP A 970 -9.94 5.10 8.65
N ALA A 971 -10.22 4.30 9.68
CA ALA A 971 -11.38 4.50 10.54
C ALA A 971 -11.29 5.74 11.45
N TYR A 972 -10.07 6.11 11.89
CA TYR A 972 -9.88 7.22 12.81
C TYR A 972 -9.60 8.54 12.08
N ASP A 973 -9.00 8.47 10.90
CA ASP A 973 -8.48 9.60 10.14
C ASP A 973 -9.23 9.82 8.82
N ILE A 974 -8.74 9.28 7.70
CA ILE A 974 -9.17 9.70 6.36
C ILE A 974 -10.60 9.31 6.00
N GLY A 975 -11.04 8.12 6.40
CA GLY A 975 -12.40 7.62 6.14
C GLY A 975 -13.36 7.83 7.30
N PHE A 976 -12.96 8.57 8.34
CA PHE A 976 -13.81 8.74 9.53
C PHE A 976 -15.14 9.43 9.21
N GLY A 977 -15.15 10.43 8.33
CA GLY A 977 -16.39 11.12 7.95
C GLY A 977 -17.39 10.19 7.28
N GLY A 978 -16.93 9.35 6.36
CA GLY A 978 -17.72 8.30 5.71
C GLY A 978 -18.20 7.23 6.68
N LEU A 979 -17.29 6.74 7.53
CA LEU A 979 -17.59 5.77 8.58
C LEU A 979 -18.68 6.28 9.52
N ASP A 980 -18.53 7.50 10.02
CA ASP A 980 -19.50 8.14 10.91
C ASP A 980 -20.87 8.25 10.25
N HIS A 981 -20.91 8.71 9.00
CA HIS A 981 -22.14 8.84 8.23
C HIS A 981 -22.84 7.49 8.00
N VAL A 982 -22.11 6.46 7.61
CA VAL A 982 -22.65 5.12 7.36
C VAL A 982 -23.16 4.46 8.64
N LEU A 983 -22.46 4.64 9.77
CA LEU A 983 -22.97 4.21 11.08
C LEU A 983 -24.26 4.98 11.46
N ALA A 984 -24.34 6.27 11.15
CA ALA A 984 -25.50 7.10 11.46
C ALA A 984 -26.75 6.72 10.65
N MET A 985 -26.59 6.15 9.45
CA MET A 985 -27.72 5.76 8.58
C MET A 985 -28.61 4.66 9.17
N GLY A 986 -28.09 3.82 10.06
CA GLY A 986 -28.89 2.78 10.72
C GLY A 986 -29.10 1.50 9.90
N GLU A 987 -28.42 1.35 8.76
CA GLU A 987 -28.52 0.16 7.89
C GLU A 987 -27.66 -1.02 8.37
N ASP A 988 -28.02 -2.23 7.94
CA ASP A 988 -27.38 -3.51 8.31
C ASP A 988 -26.03 -3.70 7.59
N VAL A 989 -24.97 -3.14 8.19
CA VAL A 989 -23.57 -3.24 7.73
C VAL A 989 -22.62 -3.48 8.91
N ASN A 990 -21.55 -4.26 8.67
CA ASN A 990 -20.60 -4.67 9.71
C ASN A 990 -19.20 -4.10 9.45
N LEU A 991 -18.73 -3.20 10.30
CA LEU A 991 -17.41 -2.59 10.21
C LEU A 991 -16.42 -3.32 11.14
N LEU A 992 -15.31 -3.80 10.58
CA LEU A 992 -14.19 -4.39 11.32
C LEU A 992 -12.95 -3.49 11.19
N VAL A 993 -12.62 -2.81 12.27
CA VAL A 993 -11.42 -1.98 12.41
C VAL A 993 -10.31 -2.80 13.06
N MET A 994 -9.31 -3.17 12.28
CA MET A 994 -8.10 -3.85 12.76
C MET A 994 -7.10 -2.79 13.24
N ASP A 995 -7.19 -2.45 14.53
CA ASP A 995 -6.51 -1.32 15.14
C ASP A 995 -5.06 -1.68 15.50
N THR A 996 -4.12 -1.23 14.67
CA THR A 996 -2.68 -1.39 14.89
C THR A 996 -2.07 -0.19 15.61
N GLU A 997 -2.88 0.84 15.86
CA GLU A 997 -2.55 2.13 16.43
C GLU A 997 -1.50 2.92 15.62
N LEU A 998 -1.32 2.60 14.33
CA LEU A 998 -0.32 3.14 13.41
C LEU A 998 -0.79 2.96 11.95
N TYR A 999 -0.27 3.77 11.03
CA TYR A 999 -0.39 3.49 9.59
C TYR A 999 0.62 2.41 9.18
N SER A 1000 0.30 1.17 9.50
CA SER A 1000 1.21 0.02 9.37
C SER A 1000 1.68 -0.24 7.94
N ASN A 1001 0.86 0.08 6.93
CA ASN A 1001 1.22 -0.20 5.53
C ASN A 1001 2.31 0.71 4.97
N THR A 1002 2.23 1.99 5.30
CA THR A 1002 3.04 3.04 4.69
C THR A 1002 4.34 3.30 5.44
N GLY A 1003 4.62 2.60 6.55
CA GLY A 1003 5.88 2.73 7.30
C GLY A 1003 5.71 2.87 8.81
N GLY A 1004 4.49 2.91 9.34
CA GLY A 1004 4.23 3.11 10.77
C GLY A 1004 4.15 4.59 11.14
N GLN A 1005 3.44 5.38 10.32
CA GLN A 1005 3.09 6.76 10.66
C GLN A 1005 2.07 6.82 11.80
N CYS A 1006 2.06 7.95 12.48
CA CYS A 1006 1.10 8.26 13.52
C CYS A 1006 -0.32 8.25 12.93
N SER A 1007 -1.29 7.82 13.73
CA SER A 1007 -2.71 7.93 13.44
C SER A 1007 -3.41 8.61 14.61
N LYS A 1008 -4.67 9.03 14.46
CA LYS A 1008 -5.48 9.36 15.64
C LYS A 1008 -5.77 8.14 16.52
N GLY A 1009 -5.54 6.92 16.00
CA GLY A 1009 -5.53 5.67 16.77
C GLY A 1009 -4.26 5.47 17.61
N THR A 1010 -3.16 6.17 17.33
CA THR A 1010 -1.91 6.10 18.10
C THR A 1010 -2.09 6.64 19.52
N GLN A 1011 -1.45 5.97 20.48
CA GLN A 1011 -1.55 6.28 21.91
C GLN A 1011 -0.49 7.29 22.35
N LEU A 1012 -0.74 7.93 23.50
CA LEU A 1012 0.13 8.94 24.06
C LEU A 1012 1.56 8.41 24.24
N GLY A 1013 2.59 9.18 23.89
CA GLY A 1013 3.99 8.78 24.11
C GLY A 1013 4.53 7.67 23.21
N ALA A 1014 3.72 7.07 22.34
CA ALA A 1014 4.23 6.16 21.32
C ALA A 1014 5.05 6.94 20.28
N ILE A 1015 6.23 6.42 19.92
CA ILE A 1015 6.98 6.88 18.76
C ILE A 1015 6.39 6.25 17.51
N ALA A 1016 6.11 7.10 16.54
CA ALA A 1016 5.72 6.77 15.19
C ALA A 1016 6.37 7.80 14.25
N LYS A 1017 6.34 7.57 12.95
CA LYS A 1017 6.67 8.64 11.98
C LYS A 1017 5.65 9.78 12.12
N PHE A 1018 6.09 11.04 12.04
CA PHE A 1018 5.32 12.26 12.40
C PHE A 1018 5.02 12.43 13.90
N ALA A 1019 5.52 11.51 14.71
CA ALA A 1019 5.53 11.59 16.17
C ALA A 1019 6.89 11.10 16.70
N ALA A 1020 7.99 11.52 16.05
CA ALA A 1020 9.35 11.04 16.34
C ALA A 1020 9.78 11.26 17.80
N ALA A 1021 9.25 12.31 18.43
CA ALA A 1021 9.47 12.64 19.85
C ALA A 1021 8.38 12.11 20.80
N GLY A 1022 7.59 11.12 20.36
CA GLY A 1022 6.44 10.59 21.08
C GLY A 1022 5.18 11.43 20.87
N LYS A 1023 4.05 10.77 20.59
CA LYS A 1023 2.75 11.45 20.41
C LYS A 1023 2.35 12.23 21.66
N ARG A 1024 1.77 13.42 21.46
CA ARG A 1024 1.44 14.38 22.54
C ARG A 1024 -0.04 14.48 22.89
N THR A 1025 -0.87 13.73 22.17
CA THR A 1025 -2.32 13.67 22.38
C THR A 1025 -2.76 12.24 22.68
N ALA A 1026 -3.82 12.10 23.47
CA ALA A 1026 -4.45 10.81 23.74
C ALA A 1026 -4.96 10.14 22.45
N LYS A 1027 -5.19 8.83 22.51
CA LYS A 1027 -5.89 8.08 21.45
C LYS A 1027 -7.32 8.60 21.31
N LYS A 1028 -7.79 8.81 20.07
CA LYS A 1028 -9.20 9.15 19.78
C LYS A 1028 -10.10 7.98 20.22
N ASP A 1029 -11.18 8.27 20.95
CA ASP A 1029 -12.08 7.23 21.47
C ASP A 1029 -13.24 6.93 20.49
N LEU A 1030 -12.90 6.26 19.38
CA LEU A 1030 -13.87 5.95 18.31
C LEU A 1030 -15.07 5.14 18.83
N GLY A 1031 -14.83 4.18 19.73
CA GLY A 1031 -15.91 3.35 20.27
C GLY A 1031 -16.92 4.17 21.08
N ARG A 1032 -16.46 5.07 21.97
CA ARG A 1032 -17.38 5.97 22.69
C ARG A 1032 -18.07 6.97 21.78
N MET A 1033 -17.40 7.49 20.75
CA MET A 1033 -18.04 8.36 19.75
C MET A 1033 -19.20 7.62 19.06
N ALA A 1034 -18.98 6.41 18.57
CA ALA A 1034 -20.02 5.61 17.91
C ALA A 1034 -21.18 5.23 18.87
N MET A 1035 -20.87 4.96 20.14
CA MET A 1035 -21.90 4.66 21.15
C MET A 1035 -22.88 5.83 21.40
N THR A 1036 -22.52 7.08 21.07
CA THR A 1036 -23.41 8.24 21.26
C THR A 1036 -24.66 8.20 20.39
N TYR A 1037 -24.62 7.52 19.23
CA TYR A 1037 -25.81 7.30 18.39
C TYR A 1037 -26.88 6.48 19.12
N GLY A 1038 -26.45 5.56 19.99
CA GLY A 1038 -27.34 4.75 20.80
C GLY A 1038 -27.97 3.54 20.10
N TYR A 1039 -28.02 3.53 18.76
CA TYR A 1039 -28.53 2.46 17.87
C TYR A 1039 -27.43 1.77 17.03
N VAL A 1040 -26.16 2.03 17.33
CA VAL A 1040 -25.03 1.34 16.70
C VAL A 1040 -24.53 0.26 17.66
N TYR A 1041 -24.36 -0.97 17.20
CA TYR A 1041 -23.66 -2.00 17.97
C TYR A 1041 -22.16 -1.68 17.98
N VAL A 1042 -21.52 -1.64 19.15
CA VAL A 1042 -20.08 -1.32 19.26
C VAL A 1042 -19.39 -2.35 20.14
N ALA A 1043 -18.26 -2.89 19.70
CA ALA A 1043 -17.44 -3.80 20.51
C ALA A 1043 -15.95 -3.48 20.40
N SER A 1044 -15.26 -3.55 21.55
CA SER A 1044 -13.80 -3.57 21.60
C SER A 1044 -13.33 -4.98 21.95
N VAL A 1045 -12.48 -5.56 21.10
CA VAL A 1045 -12.06 -6.98 21.19
C VAL A 1045 -10.53 -7.09 21.17
N ALA A 1046 -10.02 -8.14 21.81
CA ALA A 1046 -8.62 -8.52 21.74
C ALA A 1046 -8.51 -10.05 21.82
N ILE A 1047 -8.22 -10.68 20.67
CA ILE A 1047 -8.26 -12.13 20.49
C ILE A 1047 -7.32 -12.89 21.43
N GLY A 1048 -6.19 -12.29 21.78
CA GLY A 1048 -5.25 -12.89 22.72
C GLY A 1048 -5.79 -12.92 24.13
N ALA A 1049 -6.45 -11.83 24.56
CA ALA A 1049 -7.02 -11.65 25.88
C ALA A 1049 -8.22 -12.57 26.13
N ASP A 1050 -9.23 -12.54 25.27
CA ASP A 1050 -10.43 -13.38 25.42
C ASP A 1050 -11.02 -13.80 24.06
N LYS A 1051 -10.81 -15.08 23.73
CA LYS A 1051 -11.27 -15.71 22.49
C LYS A 1051 -12.79 -15.89 22.47
N ASN A 1052 -13.41 -16.14 23.64
CA ASN A 1052 -14.86 -16.31 23.75
C ASN A 1052 -15.56 -14.97 23.62
N GLN A 1053 -15.01 -13.92 24.21
CA GLN A 1053 -15.52 -12.56 24.05
C GLN A 1053 -15.43 -12.11 22.59
N THR A 1054 -14.29 -12.38 21.92
CA THR A 1054 -14.08 -11.99 20.52
C THR A 1054 -15.09 -12.67 19.59
N ILE A 1055 -15.26 -14.00 19.68
CA ILE A 1055 -16.21 -14.72 18.83
C ILE A 1055 -17.67 -14.34 19.13
N LYS A 1056 -17.99 -14.06 20.40
CA LYS A 1056 -19.32 -13.57 20.80
C LYS A 1056 -19.60 -12.19 20.21
N ALA A 1057 -18.64 -11.27 20.29
CA ALA A 1057 -18.79 -9.92 19.77
C ALA A 1057 -19.02 -9.90 18.24
N ILE A 1058 -18.28 -10.74 17.51
CA ILE A 1058 -18.44 -10.92 16.05
C ILE A 1058 -19.81 -11.50 15.72
N ALA A 1059 -20.27 -12.52 16.46
CA ALA A 1059 -21.57 -13.13 16.22
C ALA A 1059 -22.74 -12.21 16.56
N GLU A 1060 -22.65 -11.43 17.65
CA GLU A 1060 -23.68 -10.44 18.01
C GLU A 1060 -23.73 -9.28 17.02
N ALA A 1061 -22.57 -8.77 16.58
CA ALA A 1061 -22.49 -7.71 15.57
C ALA A 1061 -23.20 -8.10 14.26
N GLU A 1062 -22.91 -9.30 13.73
CA GLU A 1062 -23.50 -9.75 12.46
C GLU A 1062 -24.98 -10.06 12.57
N ALA A 1063 -25.45 -10.48 13.75
CA ALA A 1063 -26.85 -10.74 14.00
C ALA A 1063 -27.67 -9.46 14.28
N TYR A 1064 -27.01 -8.35 14.59
CA TYR A 1064 -27.67 -7.08 14.87
C TYR A 1064 -28.29 -6.52 13.56
N PRO A 1065 -29.60 -6.25 13.50
CA PRO A 1065 -30.25 -5.73 12.30
C PRO A 1065 -30.02 -4.23 12.17
N GLY A 1066 -28.77 -3.82 11.99
CA GLY A 1066 -28.35 -2.43 11.93
C GLY A 1066 -26.82 -2.31 11.90
N PRO A 1067 -26.28 -1.09 12.12
CA PRO A 1067 -24.87 -0.83 11.94
C PRO A 1067 -24.07 -1.38 13.12
N SER A 1068 -22.97 -2.06 12.80
CA SER A 1068 -22.07 -2.70 13.77
C SER A 1068 -20.63 -2.23 13.59
N LEU A 1069 -19.96 -1.90 14.70
CA LEU A 1069 -18.56 -1.50 14.74
C LEU A 1069 -17.77 -2.40 15.70
N ILE A 1070 -16.79 -3.14 15.17
CA ILE A 1070 -15.85 -3.95 15.94
C ILE A 1070 -14.46 -3.32 15.84
N ILE A 1071 -13.88 -2.95 16.97
CA ILE A 1071 -12.52 -2.42 17.07
C ILE A 1071 -11.63 -3.49 17.69
N ALA A 1072 -10.70 -4.02 16.91
CA ALA A 1072 -9.89 -5.19 17.25
C ALA A 1072 -8.42 -4.81 17.46
N TYR A 1073 -7.90 -4.99 18.68
CA TYR A 1073 -6.47 -4.78 18.95
C TYR A 1073 -5.62 -5.73 18.10
N SER A 1074 -4.81 -5.17 17.21
CA SER A 1074 -4.05 -5.91 16.21
C SER A 1074 -2.56 -5.63 16.38
N THR A 1075 -1.79 -6.65 16.76
CA THR A 1075 -0.33 -6.50 16.88
C THR A 1075 0.34 -6.31 15.52
N CYS A 1076 1.39 -5.50 15.49
CA CYS A 1076 2.12 -5.17 14.27
C CYS A 1076 3.64 -5.12 14.49
N ILE A 1077 4.40 -5.43 13.43
CA ILE A 1077 5.86 -5.27 13.42
C ILE A 1077 6.30 -3.84 13.75
N ASN A 1078 5.49 -2.83 13.41
CA ASN A 1078 5.78 -1.42 13.69
C ASN A 1078 5.68 -1.05 15.18
N GLN A 1079 4.98 -1.85 15.99
CA GLN A 1079 4.98 -1.69 17.45
C GLN A 1079 6.33 -2.13 18.04
N GLY A 1080 7.03 -3.02 17.33
CA GLY A 1080 8.37 -3.50 17.68
C GLY A 1080 8.37 -4.32 18.98
N LEU A 1081 7.62 -5.43 18.99
CA LEU A 1081 7.56 -6.32 20.14
C LEU A 1081 8.95 -6.90 20.43
N ARG A 1082 9.52 -6.63 21.62
CA ARG A 1082 10.89 -7.06 21.96
C ARG A 1082 11.04 -8.58 21.99
N LYS A 1083 9.99 -9.31 22.37
CA LYS A 1083 9.95 -10.77 22.37
C LYS A 1083 9.66 -11.37 20.98
N GLY A 1084 9.45 -10.54 19.96
CA GLY A 1084 9.13 -10.93 18.60
C GLY A 1084 7.63 -11.19 18.36
N MET A 1085 7.22 -11.23 17.09
CA MET A 1085 5.82 -11.41 16.69
C MET A 1085 5.23 -12.79 17.05
N GLY A 1086 6.07 -13.75 17.45
CA GLY A 1086 5.63 -15.04 18.02
C GLY A 1086 5.01 -14.94 19.40
N LYS A 1087 5.05 -13.76 20.01
CA LYS A 1087 4.38 -13.41 21.28
C LYS A 1087 3.18 -12.47 21.08
N SER A 1088 2.65 -12.36 19.86
CA SER A 1088 1.53 -11.46 19.57
C SER A 1088 0.29 -11.74 20.43
N ILE A 1089 0.04 -13.01 20.73
CA ILE A 1089 -1.10 -13.44 21.55
C ILE A 1089 -0.86 -13.07 23.03
N GLU A 1090 0.35 -13.27 23.55
CA GLU A 1090 0.76 -12.83 24.88
C GLU A 1090 0.65 -11.30 25.00
N GLU A 1091 1.12 -10.55 24.01
CA GLU A 1091 1.08 -9.09 23.99
C GLU A 1091 -0.37 -8.57 24.04
N SER A 1092 -1.27 -9.17 23.25
CA SER A 1092 -2.69 -8.85 23.28
C SER A 1092 -3.33 -9.12 24.66
N GLN A 1093 -2.89 -10.16 25.39
CA GLN A 1093 -3.33 -10.41 26.76
C GLN A 1093 -2.83 -9.33 27.73
N LEU A 1094 -1.56 -8.93 27.60
CA LEU A 1094 -0.94 -7.92 28.45
C LEU A 1094 -1.56 -6.54 28.23
N ALA A 1095 -1.91 -6.20 26.99
CA ALA A 1095 -2.62 -4.97 26.66
C ALA A 1095 -3.95 -4.84 27.42
N VAL A 1096 -4.72 -5.93 27.55
CA VAL A 1096 -5.99 -5.91 28.30
C VAL A 1096 -5.75 -5.92 29.81
N LYS A 1097 -4.86 -6.79 30.32
CA LYS A 1097 -4.58 -6.90 31.76
C LYS A 1097 -4.07 -5.60 32.37
N SER A 1098 -3.22 -4.89 31.63
CA SER A 1098 -2.64 -3.61 32.05
C SER A 1098 -3.62 -2.43 32.00
N GLY A 1099 -4.82 -2.60 31.44
CA GLY A 1099 -5.76 -1.49 31.21
C GLY A 1099 -5.50 -0.66 29.95
N TYR A 1100 -4.45 -0.98 29.19
CA TYR A 1100 -4.13 -0.31 27.94
C TYR A 1100 -5.24 -0.46 26.88
N TRP A 1101 -5.90 -1.61 26.85
CA TRP A 1101 -7.00 -1.92 25.95
C TRP A 1101 -8.20 -2.52 26.70
N PRO A 1102 -9.29 -1.75 26.96
CA PRO A 1102 -10.47 -2.29 27.64
C PRO A 1102 -11.33 -3.13 26.67
N LEU A 1103 -11.89 -4.23 27.17
CA LEU A 1103 -12.88 -5.04 26.44
C LEU A 1103 -14.29 -4.68 26.87
N TYR A 1104 -15.16 -4.40 25.91
CA TYR A 1104 -16.56 -4.07 26.13
C TYR A 1104 -17.43 -4.39 24.90
N ARG A 1105 -18.74 -4.47 25.12
CA ARG A 1105 -19.77 -4.50 24.09
C ARG A 1105 -20.88 -3.51 24.45
N TYR A 1106 -21.39 -2.82 23.45
CA TYR A 1106 -22.58 -1.98 23.52
C TYR A 1106 -23.58 -2.59 22.54
N ASN A 1107 -24.64 -3.20 23.07
CA ASN A 1107 -25.66 -3.89 22.29
C ASN A 1107 -27.00 -3.14 22.41
N PRO A 1108 -27.45 -2.42 21.36
CA PRO A 1108 -28.70 -1.67 21.38
C PRO A 1108 -29.94 -2.52 21.70
N LEU A 1109 -29.97 -3.80 21.33
CA LEU A 1109 -31.12 -4.69 21.55
C LEU A 1109 -31.44 -4.90 23.03
N LEU A 1110 -30.44 -4.78 23.91
CA LEU A 1110 -30.65 -4.89 25.36
C LEU A 1110 -31.55 -3.78 25.90
N LYS A 1111 -31.64 -2.62 25.22
CA LYS A 1111 -32.59 -1.57 25.59
C LYS A 1111 -34.04 -2.01 25.42
N LEU A 1112 -34.33 -2.83 24.41
CA LEU A 1112 -35.66 -3.41 24.19
C LEU A 1112 -36.06 -4.37 25.31
N GLU A 1113 -35.07 -4.96 25.99
CA GLU A 1113 -35.25 -5.80 27.18
C GLU A 1113 -35.18 -5.00 28.50
N HIS A 1114 -35.16 -3.67 28.45
CA HIS A 1114 -34.96 -2.77 29.60
C HIS A 1114 -33.65 -3.04 30.39
N LYS A 1115 -32.61 -3.51 29.70
CA LYS A 1115 -31.27 -3.73 30.25
C LYS A 1115 -30.30 -2.63 29.80
N ASN A 1116 -29.22 -2.46 30.56
CA ASN A 1116 -28.14 -1.57 30.14
C ASN A 1116 -27.48 -2.14 28.86
N PRO A 1117 -27.41 -1.37 27.76
CA PRO A 1117 -26.76 -1.81 26.52
C PRO A 1117 -25.25 -2.00 26.67
N PHE A 1118 -24.61 -1.32 27.61
CA PHE A 1118 -23.16 -1.35 27.79
C PHE A 1118 -22.73 -2.46 28.77
N ILE A 1119 -21.82 -3.31 28.33
CA ILE A 1119 -21.25 -4.42 29.09
C ILE A 1119 -19.73 -4.28 29.08
N LEU A 1120 -19.15 -4.02 30.25
CA LEU A 1120 -17.70 -4.03 30.46
C LEU A 1120 -17.22 -5.46 30.78
N GLU A 1121 -16.32 -6.00 29.96
CA GLU A 1121 -15.85 -7.40 30.06
C GLU A 1121 -14.39 -7.51 30.52
N SER A 1122 -13.62 -6.43 30.41
CA SER A 1122 -12.28 -6.34 31.02
C SER A 1122 -12.34 -6.05 32.52
N LYS A 1123 -11.37 -6.58 33.27
CA LYS A 1123 -11.21 -6.33 34.71
C LYS A 1123 -10.49 -5.00 34.97
N LYS A 1124 -10.49 -4.57 36.23
CA LYS A 1124 -9.68 -3.42 36.68
C LYS A 1124 -8.21 -3.62 36.28
N PRO A 1125 -7.52 -2.57 35.78
CA PRO A 1125 -6.09 -2.64 35.45
C PRO A 1125 -5.26 -3.13 36.64
N ASP A 1126 -4.28 -4.01 36.39
CA ASP A 1126 -3.51 -4.71 37.43
C ASP A 1126 -2.20 -4.02 37.84
N GLY A 1127 -1.92 -2.83 37.30
CA GLY A 1127 -0.68 -2.07 37.56
C GLY A 1127 0.51 -2.48 36.68
N SER A 1128 0.32 -3.35 35.69
CA SER A 1128 1.41 -3.81 34.79
C SER A 1128 1.67 -2.91 33.58
N LEU A 1129 1.00 -1.75 33.45
CA LEU A 1129 1.09 -0.88 32.27
C LEU A 1129 2.52 -0.49 31.90
N GLN A 1130 3.34 -0.06 32.87
CA GLN A 1130 4.72 0.34 32.58
C GLN A 1130 5.58 -0.83 32.06
N ALA A 1131 5.31 -2.05 32.53
CA ALA A 1131 5.99 -3.25 32.03
C ALA A 1131 5.56 -3.59 30.60
N PHE A 1132 4.27 -3.46 30.29
CA PHE A 1132 3.73 -3.60 28.93
C PHE A 1132 4.40 -2.60 27.96
N LEU A 1133 4.41 -1.31 28.28
CA LEU A 1133 5.03 -0.28 27.44
C LEU A 1133 6.52 -0.55 27.20
N THR A 1134 7.24 -1.02 28.22
CA THR A 1134 8.67 -1.37 28.11
C THR A 1134 8.92 -2.58 27.20
N GLY A 1135 7.90 -3.44 27.02
CA GLY A 1135 7.91 -4.58 26.10
C GLY A 1135 7.96 -4.20 24.62
N GLU A 1136 7.64 -2.95 24.28
CA GLU A 1136 7.54 -2.47 22.91
C GLU A 1136 8.62 -1.40 22.58
N VAL A 1137 9.18 -1.48 21.37
CA VAL A 1137 10.20 -0.52 20.92
C VAL A 1137 9.60 0.87 20.74
N ARG A 1138 8.33 1.01 20.32
CA ARG A 1138 7.68 2.31 20.13
C ARG A 1138 7.63 3.19 21.40
N TYR A 1139 7.65 2.61 22.59
CA TYR A 1139 7.72 3.37 23.85
C TYR A 1139 9.13 3.41 24.45
N SER A 1140 9.87 2.31 24.34
CA SER A 1140 11.20 2.22 24.93
C SER A 1140 12.29 2.94 24.12
N ALA A 1141 12.04 3.22 22.83
CA ALA A 1141 12.88 4.12 22.05
C ALA A 1141 12.81 5.56 22.57
N LEU A 1142 11.63 6.04 22.99
CA LEU A 1142 11.48 7.38 23.56
C LEU A 1142 12.23 7.53 24.87
N GLU A 1143 12.21 6.50 25.71
CA GLU A 1143 12.95 6.48 26.97
C GLU A 1143 14.45 6.62 26.76
N LYS A 1144 14.99 6.09 25.66
CA LYS A 1144 16.40 6.24 25.28
C LYS A 1144 16.69 7.61 24.67
N LEU A 1145 15.78 8.12 23.85
CA LEU A 1145 15.94 9.39 23.13
C LEU A 1145 15.79 10.60 24.07
N ASN A 1146 14.76 10.58 24.92
CA ASN A 1146 14.44 11.64 25.87
C ASN A 1146 13.78 11.04 27.14
N PRO A 1147 14.58 10.62 28.14
CA PRO A 1147 14.10 9.92 29.34
C PRO A 1147 13.08 10.73 30.16
N GLU A 1148 13.26 12.04 30.26
CA GLU A 1148 12.40 12.92 31.06
C GLU A 1148 11.01 13.02 30.44
N VAL A 1149 10.93 13.31 29.14
CA VAL A 1149 9.67 13.32 28.38
C VAL A 1149 8.97 11.97 28.45
N SER A 1150 9.72 10.87 28.29
CA SER A 1150 9.16 9.52 28.39
C SER A 1150 8.50 9.29 29.76
N ARG A 1151 9.15 9.70 30.85
CA ARG A 1151 8.59 9.55 32.21
C ARG A 1151 7.27 10.30 32.37
N GLN A 1152 7.21 11.54 31.86
CA GLN A 1152 6.01 12.38 31.93
C GLN A 1152 4.84 11.77 31.12
N LEU A 1153 5.09 11.40 29.86
CA LEU A 1153 4.04 10.85 28.99
C LEU A 1153 3.55 9.48 29.46
N ARG A 1154 4.43 8.64 30.00
CA ARG A 1154 4.05 7.33 30.57
C ARG A 1154 3.20 7.45 31.83
N ALA A 1155 3.51 8.41 32.71
CA ALA A 1155 2.69 8.70 33.89
C ALA A 1155 1.32 9.27 33.49
N GLN A 1156 1.28 10.15 32.50
CA GLN A 1156 0.04 10.68 31.96
C GLN A 1156 -0.81 9.58 31.31
N MET A 1157 -0.21 8.67 30.54
CA MET A 1157 -0.95 7.53 29.95
C MET A 1157 -1.58 6.66 31.03
N GLU A 1158 -0.87 6.39 32.12
CA GLU A 1158 -1.40 5.59 33.22
C GLU A 1158 -2.61 6.25 33.89
N HIS A 1159 -2.56 7.56 34.07
CA HIS A 1159 -3.69 8.35 34.52
C HIS A 1159 -4.88 8.29 33.53
N GLU A 1160 -4.63 8.50 32.23
CA GLU A 1160 -5.67 8.44 31.18
C GLU A 1160 -6.30 7.06 31.05
N ALA A 1161 -5.51 5.98 31.17
CA ALA A 1161 -6.01 4.61 31.12
C ALA A 1161 -6.94 4.32 32.31
N MET A 1162 -6.59 4.80 33.51
CA MET A 1162 -7.42 4.65 34.70
C MET A 1162 -8.70 5.48 34.62
N GLU A 1163 -8.61 6.71 34.14
CA GLU A 1163 -9.78 7.59 33.94
C GLU A 1163 -10.74 6.98 32.91
N ARG A 1164 -10.24 6.47 31.79
CA ARG A 1164 -11.05 5.76 30.81
C ARG A 1164 -11.73 4.55 31.43
N PHE A 1165 -11.03 3.75 32.22
CA PHE A 1165 -11.64 2.60 32.91
C PHE A 1165 -12.75 3.04 33.87
N ARG A 1166 -12.56 4.14 34.62
CA ARG A 1166 -13.59 4.71 35.51
C ARG A 1166 -14.85 5.08 34.73
N ILE A 1167 -14.70 5.80 33.62
CA ILE A 1167 -15.83 6.19 32.76
C ILE A 1167 -16.57 4.95 32.23
N LEU A 1168 -15.85 3.96 31.73
CA LEU A 1168 -16.49 2.72 31.23
C LEU A 1168 -17.19 1.95 32.35
N ARG A 1169 -16.65 1.98 33.57
CA ARG A 1169 -17.31 1.38 34.74
C ARG A 1169 -18.61 2.10 35.07
N GLU A 1170 -18.61 3.43 35.09
CA GLU A 1170 -19.83 4.23 35.30
C GLU A 1170 -20.89 3.94 34.23
N MET A 1171 -20.48 3.80 32.96
CA MET A 1171 -21.40 3.39 31.88
C MET A 1171 -22.01 2.00 32.12
N ALA A 1172 -21.25 1.05 32.67
CA ALA A 1172 -21.74 -0.30 32.98
C ALA A 1172 -22.65 -0.34 34.21
N ASP A 1173 -22.44 0.56 35.17
CA ASP A 1173 -23.22 0.66 36.41
C ASP A 1173 -24.50 1.51 36.24
N PHE A 1174 -24.63 2.25 35.15
CA PHE A 1174 -25.85 3.00 34.81
C PHE A 1174 -27.08 2.08 34.73
N GLN A 1175 -28.17 2.48 35.39
CA GLN A 1175 -29.45 1.78 35.31
C GLN A 1175 -30.45 2.62 34.49
N PRO A 1176 -30.88 2.15 33.30
CA PRO A 1176 -31.81 2.89 32.47
C PRO A 1176 -33.18 3.04 33.15
N SER A 1177 -33.75 4.25 33.12
CA SER A 1177 -35.13 4.52 33.54
C SER A 1177 -36.12 4.32 32.38
N LYS A 1178 -37.43 4.26 32.66
CA LYS A 1178 -38.48 4.05 31.62
C LYS A 1178 -38.49 5.12 30.50
N GLY A 1179 -37.84 6.27 30.69
CA GLY A 1179 -37.72 7.34 29.70
C GLY A 1179 -36.43 7.30 28.84
N ASP A 1180 -35.46 6.45 29.20
CA ASP A 1180 -34.13 6.39 28.53
C ASP A 1180 -34.10 5.40 27.36
N VAL A 1181 -35.22 4.71 27.11
CA VAL A 1181 -35.40 3.77 26.00
C VAL A 1181 -36.08 4.52 24.85
N PRO A 1182 -35.41 4.76 23.71
CA PRO A 1182 -36.07 5.34 22.53
C PRO A 1182 -37.29 4.47 22.17
N ARG A 1183 -38.44 5.12 21.89
CA ARG A 1183 -39.69 4.40 21.57
C ARG A 1183 -39.61 3.51 20.33
N GLU A 1184 -38.55 3.62 19.53
CA GLU A 1184 -38.28 2.73 18.42
C GLU A 1184 -36.76 2.52 18.32
N GLY A 1185 -36.33 1.26 18.38
CA GLY A 1185 -34.96 0.89 18.04
C GLY A 1185 -34.78 1.00 16.53
N GLY A 1186 -34.44 2.20 16.05
CA GLY A 1186 -34.17 2.48 14.64
C GLY A 1186 -35.44 2.48 13.78
N ARG A 1187 -35.94 3.67 13.48
CA ARG A 1187 -36.99 4.01 12.48
C ARG A 1187 -37.75 2.82 11.88
N ALA A 1188 -39.00 2.62 12.29
CA ALA A 1188 -39.97 2.15 11.30
C ALA A 1188 -40.02 3.23 10.21
N HIS A 1189 -39.76 2.87 8.95
CA HIS A 1189 -40.03 3.75 7.81
C HIS A 1189 -41.55 3.95 7.68
N GLU A 1190 -42.15 4.74 8.56
CA GLU A 1190 -43.31 5.51 8.17
C GLU A 1190 -42.79 6.50 7.12
N HIS A 1191 -43.29 6.36 5.89
CA HIS A 1191 -43.14 7.37 4.85
C HIS A 1191 -43.66 8.70 5.39
N VAL A 1192 -42.78 9.49 5.98
CA VAL A 1192 -43.01 10.92 6.13
C VAL A 1192 -42.66 11.49 4.75
N PRO A 1193 -43.63 12.00 3.98
CA PRO A 1193 -43.34 12.69 2.73
C PRO A 1193 -42.31 13.79 3.04
N ALA A 1194 -41.41 14.08 2.09
CA ALA A 1194 -40.38 15.11 2.19
C ALA A 1194 -40.92 16.56 2.32
N ALA A 1195 -42.14 16.72 2.82
CA ALA A 1195 -42.86 17.97 3.04
C ALA A 1195 -43.42 18.11 4.47
N ALA A 1196 -42.98 17.32 5.47
CA ALA A 1196 -43.47 17.44 6.85
C ALA A 1196 -42.88 18.62 7.65
N GLY A 1197 -42.59 19.72 6.96
CA GLY A 1197 -42.40 21.05 7.54
C GLY A 1197 -43.53 22.04 7.17
N ALA A 1198 -44.51 21.63 6.37
CA ALA A 1198 -45.66 22.46 6.02
C ALA A 1198 -46.86 21.56 5.67
N VAL A 1199 -47.57 21.08 6.70
CA VAL A 1199 -48.88 20.43 6.51
C VAL A 1199 -50.02 21.46 6.58
N GLU A 1200 -49.70 22.71 6.93
CA GLU A 1200 -50.60 23.85 6.75
C GLU A 1200 -50.06 24.70 5.59
N GLU A 1201 -50.52 24.39 4.37
CA GLU A 1201 -50.47 25.36 3.27
C GLU A 1201 -51.66 26.32 3.43
N PRO A 1202 -51.44 27.65 3.37
CA PRO A 1202 -50.16 28.34 3.16
C PRO A 1202 -49.40 28.63 4.47
N ALA A 1203 -48.07 28.47 4.45
CA ALA A 1203 -47.21 28.92 5.53
C ALA A 1203 -47.31 30.45 5.70
N PRO A 1204 -47.32 30.99 6.93
CA PRO A 1204 -47.60 32.41 7.19
C PRO A 1204 -46.49 33.36 6.72
N VAL A 1205 -45.30 32.85 6.38
CA VAL A 1205 -44.16 33.59 5.84
C VAL A 1205 -43.45 32.77 4.77
N CYS A 1206 -42.65 33.42 3.91
CA CYS A 1206 -41.84 32.75 2.90
C CYS A 1206 -40.91 31.71 3.55
N VAL A 1207 -41.11 30.44 3.23
CA VAL A 1207 -40.26 29.31 3.70
C VAL A 1207 -39.03 29.07 2.83
N SER A 1208 -38.87 29.85 1.76
CA SER A 1208 -37.69 29.87 0.88
C SER A 1208 -37.41 31.29 0.41
N ALA A 1209 -36.14 31.68 0.33
CA ALA A 1209 -35.73 32.97 -0.23
C ALA A 1209 -35.96 32.97 -1.76
N THR A 1210 -37.12 33.44 -2.19
CA THR A 1210 -37.58 33.40 -3.59
C THR A 1210 -36.65 34.15 -4.55
N SER A 1211 -35.87 35.13 -4.07
CA SER A 1211 -34.96 35.94 -4.89
C SER A 1211 -33.54 35.39 -5.06
N ASP A 1212 -33.19 34.26 -4.44
CA ASP A 1212 -31.85 33.66 -4.54
C ASP A 1212 -31.88 32.45 -5.48
N PRO A 1213 -31.04 32.43 -6.54
CA PRO A 1213 -31.06 31.38 -7.56
C PRO A 1213 -30.83 29.97 -6.99
N ARG A 1214 -30.23 29.85 -5.79
CA ARG A 1214 -29.99 28.56 -5.11
C ARG A 1214 -31.28 27.92 -4.59
N TYR A 1215 -32.32 28.71 -4.32
CA TYR A 1215 -33.58 28.25 -3.73
C TYR A 1215 -34.74 28.19 -4.73
N SER A 1216 -34.55 28.69 -5.95
CA SER A 1216 -35.53 28.54 -7.04
C SER A 1216 -35.81 27.07 -7.36
N ARG A 1217 -37.08 26.70 -7.54
CA ARG A 1217 -37.54 25.33 -7.84
C ARG A 1217 -38.57 25.34 -8.98
N PRO A 1218 -38.62 24.30 -9.86
CA PRO A 1218 -39.51 24.31 -11.04
C PRO A 1218 -41.02 24.24 -10.74
N THR A 1219 -41.42 23.73 -9.57
CA THR A 1219 -42.79 23.32 -9.27
C THR A 1219 -43.56 24.26 -8.34
N ARG A 1220 -42.96 25.35 -7.91
CA ARG A 1220 -43.66 26.47 -7.25
C ARG A 1220 -43.37 27.70 -8.10
N PRO A 1221 -44.36 28.27 -8.81
CA PRO A 1221 -44.29 29.69 -9.15
C PRO A 1221 -43.90 30.44 -7.88
N GLU A 1222 -43.18 31.56 -8.00
CA GLU A 1222 -42.92 32.44 -6.86
C GLU A 1222 -44.26 33.05 -6.39
N ASP A 1223 -45.10 32.24 -5.74
CA ASP A 1223 -46.35 32.67 -5.14
C ASP A 1223 -46.01 33.79 -4.15
N GLU A 1224 -46.78 34.87 -4.20
CA GLU A 1224 -46.60 35.99 -3.28
C GLU A 1224 -46.70 35.48 -1.84
N CYS A 1225 -45.67 35.74 -1.04
CA CYS A 1225 -45.58 35.36 0.36
C CYS A 1225 -45.04 36.53 1.19
N ASP A 1226 -45.35 36.56 2.48
CA ASP A 1226 -44.75 37.52 3.40
C ASP A 1226 -43.27 37.16 3.63
N ASP A 1227 -42.36 37.97 3.10
CA ASP A 1227 -40.92 37.78 3.25
C ASP A 1227 -40.36 38.31 4.57
N GLY A 1228 -41.23 38.67 5.51
CA GLY A 1228 -40.89 39.15 6.84
C GLY A 1228 -40.39 40.59 6.87
N ARG A 1229 -40.35 41.31 5.72
CA ARG A 1229 -39.98 42.73 5.69
C ARG A 1229 -41.05 43.64 6.26
N ALA A 1230 -42.30 43.19 6.36
CA ALA A 1230 -43.40 43.93 6.96
C ALA A 1230 -43.42 43.88 8.51
N GLY A 1231 -42.60 42.99 9.12
CA GLY A 1231 -42.67 42.69 10.55
C GLY A 1231 -43.82 41.74 10.90
N ILE A 1232 -43.87 41.26 12.15
CA ILE A 1232 -44.96 40.38 12.61
C ILE A 1232 -46.26 41.20 12.66
N ASP A 1233 -47.34 40.67 12.07
CA ASP A 1233 -48.66 41.29 12.16
C ASP A 1233 -49.10 41.41 13.63
N LYS A 1234 -49.23 42.64 14.12
CA LYS A 1234 -49.61 42.91 15.52
C LYS A 1234 -51.04 42.49 15.84
N GLU A 1235 -51.87 42.18 14.84
CA GLU A 1235 -53.20 41.58 15.08
C GLU A 1235 -53.14 40.07 15.37
N LEU A 1236 -52.04 39.37 15.04
CA LEU A 1236 -51.80 37.97 15.44
C LEU A 1236 -51.27 37.84 16.90
N GLU A 1237 -50.92 38.95 17.55
CA GLU A 1237 -50.54 39.01 18.97
C GLU A 1237 -51.74 39.14 19.93
N LYS A 1238 -52.95 39.40 19.44
CA LYS A 1238 -54.21 39.44 20.21
C LYS A 1238 -55.02 38.16 20.03
#